data_AF-A0A1V4ZCK5-F1
#
_entry.id   AF-A0A1V4ZCK5-F1
#
_cell.length_a   1.000
_cell.length_b   1.000
_cell.length_c   1.000
_cell.angle_alpha   90.00
_cell.angle_beta   90.00
_cell.angle_gamma   90.00
#
_symmetry.space_group_name_H-M   'P 1'
#
loop_
_entity.id
_entity.type
_entity.pdbx_description
1 polymer ?
#
loop_
_entity_poly.entity_id
_entity_poly.type
_entity_poly.pdbx_seq_one_letter_code
_entity_poly.pdbx_strand_id
1 'polypeptide(L)'
;MKSEARRKESIIHLMERSMRSLLWAFRAQWRPAVIIFIILAMMTGVAYPLLVTGAAQALFPHQANGSAIVQDGKVVGSELIGQPFSDPRYFWGRPSATPSFEYNSSLSGGTNYATDNPALEEMVQARIDALHASDPNNTQPIPSDLVTASASGLDPHISVASAYYQLSRVARERNMSEEVVQLLIEVNTDDRQLGILGESTVNVLELNLALDKLGTSSQGTSVTMEQAPDERVLGMTTADWLFLASLLFLLGLGALATGRLLAAVYDEGKGRITQAIERVESYLYRPARIGNEGMTWKMYAFSLLLFNLLGFLFLLAVILLQPIMPFNPQGLGPVPLDTAFNAAVSFTTNTDWQSYAGETTMSYFTQMVGLTVQNFLSAATGLTVAIALIRGIRQRNSKDLGNFWRDVTRATLILLPLCFVLSLVLVSQGCVQSLDGAMQVQLLQPVVDSTGDLVTVQTIPLGPVASQEAIKLLGTNGGGFFNANSAHPFENPTALTNLIEIIALLIIPAGLCFTFGRMVRDRRQGVALFAAMMVIFVAFLGLAIWAEEGGNAVLSDMGVSQIATEMQPGGNMEGKELRFGVVPSCTFAAATTSTSCGAVDSMHDSYTPLGGLSPLFLIQFGEVVFGGVGTGLSGMMVFVIIAVFVSGLMIGRMPDYLGKKIGPYEMKLCTIIILLPIVIVLAGTALAVMVPEGRAAPLNPGPHGFTEILYAFSSAANNNGSAFAGLSAGTPFYNIALAIAMLLGRYPTILLILALAGALGTARAVPPSPGSLPTHTPLFIFWLIGIIVLLGALSYFLTLALGPIVDFLMAGGG
;
A
#
# COMPACT_ATOMS: atom_id res chain seq x y z
N MET A 1 -5.55 -53.35 -26.06
CA MET A 1 -6.92 -53.55 -25.52
C MET A 1 -6.99 -53.85 -24.02
N LYS A 2 -6.49 -54.97 -23.47
CA LYS A 2 -6.65 -55.28 -22.02
C LYS A 2 -5.91 -54.32 -21.06
N SER A 3 -4.75 -53.75 -21.44
CA SER A 3 -4.05 -52.76 -20.59
C SER A 3 -4.72 -51.38 -20.62
N GLU A 4 -5.36 -51.03 -21.73
CA GLU A 4 -6.05 -49.76 -21.93
C GLU A 4 -7.39 -49.74 -21.19
N ALA A 5 -8.12 -50.86 -21.17
CA ALA A 5 -9.31 -51.05 -20.35
C ALA A 5 -9.00 -50.96 -18.84
N ARG A 6 -7.91 -51.60 -18.36
CA ARG A 6 -7.47 -51.48 -16.96
C ARG A 6 -7.01 -50.08 -16.59
N ARG A 7 -6.40 -49.34 -17.53
CA ARG A 7 -6.00 -47.94 -17.33
C ARG A 7 -7.23 -47.03 -17.25
N LYS A 8 -8.25 -47.25 -18.08
CA LYS A 8 -9.53 -46.54 -17.99
C LYS A 8 -10.28 -46.84 -16.69
N GLU A 9 -10.38 -48.12 -16.29
CA GLU A 9 -10.99 -48.51 -15.01
C GLU A 9 -10.27 -47.90 -13.81
N SER A 10 -8.93 -47.88 -13.82
CA SER A 10 -8.12 -47.21 -12.79
C SER A 10 -8.40 -45.71 -12.70
N ILE A 11 -8.50 -45.02 -13.85
CA ILE A 11 -8.81 -43.58 -13.90
C ILE A 11 -10.23 -43.32 -13.39
N ILE A 12 -11.22 -44.10 -13.83
CA ILE A 12 -12.61 -43.97 -13.39
C ILE A 12 -12.71 -44.19 -11.87
N HIS A 13 -12.05 -45.22 -11.34
CA HIS A 13 -12.07 -45.53 -9.92
C HIS A 13 -11.36 -44.45 -9.08
N LEU A 14 -10.32 -43.82 -9.62
CA LEU A 14 -9.62 -42.67 -9.02
C LEU A 14 -10.50 -41.41 -9.03
N MET A 15 -11.19 -41.14 -10.15
CA MET A 15 -12.14 -40.03 -10.29
C MET A 15 -13.31 -40.18 -9.33
N GLU A 16 -13.92 -41.37 -9.25
CA GLU A 16 -15.00 -41.64 -8.29
C GLU A 16 -14.56 -41.48 -6.84
N ARG A 17 -13.37 -41.97 -6.48
CA ARG A 17 -12.84 -41.82 -5.12
C ARG A 17 -12.57 -40.35 -4.77
N SER A 18 -12.08 -39.58 -5.74
CA SER A 18 -11.84 -38.14 -5.59
C SER A 18 -13.14 -37.33 -5.52
N MET A 19 -14.15 -37.70 -6.31
CA MET A 19 -15.45 -37.04 -6.28
C MET A 19 -16.20 -37.33 -4.97
N ARG A 20 -16.15 -38.56 -4.46
CA ARG A 20 -16.71 -38.91 -3.15
C ARG A 20 -16.02 -38.16 -2.01
N SER A 21 -14.70 -37.99 -2.04
CA SER A 21 -13.97 -37.25 -1.01
C SER A 21 -14.28 -35.74 -1.05
N LEU A 22 -14.42 -35.16 -2.24
CA LEU A 22 -14.88 -33.77 -2.44
C LEU A 22 -16.30 -33.56 -1.92
N LEU A 23 -17.24 -34.44 -2.26
CA LEU A 23 -18.63 -34.35 -1.79
C LEU A 23 -18.73 -34.47 -0.27
N TRP A 24 -17.93 -35.37 0.34
CA TRP A 24 -17.85 -35.48 1.79
C TRP A 24 -17.27 -34.21 2.43
N ALA A 25 -16.16 -33.68 1.90
CA ALA A 25 -15.56 -32.45 2.39
C ALA A 25 -16.52 -31.26 2.26
N PHE A 26 -17.23 -31.13 1.13
CA PHE A 26 -18.25 -30.10 0.93
C PHE A 26 -19.36 -30.19 1.97
N ARG A 27 -19.95 -31.39 2.17
CA ARG A 27 -21.00 -31.61 3.17
C ARG A 27 -20.53 -31.28 4.59
N ALA A 28 -19.27 -31.56 4.91
CA ALA A 28 -18.69 -31.28 6.22
C ALA A 28 -18.40 -29.79 6.44
N GLN A 29 -17.92 -29.08 5.41
CA GLN A 29 -17.38 -27.72 5.56
C GLN A 29 -18.33 -26.60 5.11
N TRP A 30 -19.39 -26.90 4.35
CA TRP A 30 -20.32 -25.88 3.85
C TRP A 30 -21.01 -25.07 4.96
N ARG A 31 -21.55 -25.76 5.98
CA ARG A 31 -22.24 -25.10 7.08
C ARG A 31 -21.30 -24.19 7.89
N PRO A 32 -20.10 -24.65 8.32
CA PRO A 32 -19.09 -23.79 8.91
C PRO A 32 -18.75 -22.58 8.02
N ALA A 33 -18.53 -22.81 6.72
CA ALA A 33 -18.14 -21.76 5.78
C ALA A 33 -19.16 -20.62 5.73
N VAL A 34 -20.44 -20.94 5.48
CA VAL A 34 -21.51 -19.93 5.37
C VAL A 34 -21.72 -19.20 6.69
N ILE A 35 -21.79 -19.92 7.81
CA ILE A 35 -22.10 -19.32 9.11
C ILE A 35 -20.96 -18.43 9.59
N ILE A 36 -19.72 -18.90 9.52
CA ILE A 36 -18.56 -18.09 9.91
C ILE A 36 -18.38 -16.91 8.97
N PHE A 37 -18.56 -17.09 7.67
CA PHE A 37 -18.50 -15.98 6.72
C PHE A 37 -19.51 -14.87 7.07
N ILE A 38 -20.79 -15.21 7.27
CA ILE A 38 -21.82 -14.22 7.63
C ILE A 38 -21.49 -13.52 8.95
N ILE A 39 -21.08 -14.27 9.97
CA ILE A 39 -20.74 -13.71 11.29
C ILE A 39 -19.57 -12.72 11.15
N LEU A 40 -18.49 -13.13 10.50
CA LEU A 40 -17.31 -12.28 10.36
C LEU A 40 -17.61 -11.07 9.47
N ALA A 41 -18.34 -11.24 8.36
CA ALA A 41 -18.75 -10.14 7.49
C ALA A 41 -19.61 -9.10 8.22
N MET A 42 -20.54 -9.53 9.09
CA MET A 42 -21.32 -8.61 9.92
C MET A 42 -20.45 -7.89 10.96
N MET A 43 -19.46 -8.57 11.55
CA MET A 43 -18.55 -7.97 12.51
C MET A 43 -17.63 -6.94 11.85
N THR A 44 -17.06 -7.25 10.69
CA THR A 44 -16.04 -6.43 10.03
C THR A 44 -16.62 -5.36 9.11
N GLY A 45 -17.78 -5.61 8.47
CA GLY A 45 -18.39 -4.68 7.52
C GLY A 45 -19.52 -3.83 8.07
N VAL A 46 -20.08 -4.18 9.24
CA VAL A 46 -21.21 -3.43 9.83
C VAL A 46 -20.86 -2.96 11.23
N ALA A 47 -20.59 -3.89 12.16
CA ALA A 47 -20.34 -3.51 13.55
C ALA A 47 -19.09 -2.64 13.69
N TYR A 48 -17.97 -3.05 13.09
CA TYR A 48 -16.71 -2.32 13.18
C TYR A 48 -16.78 -0.89 12.60
N PRO A 49 -17.18 -0.66 11.33
CA PRO A 49 -17.19 0.69 10.77
C PRO A 49 -18.18 1.61 11.48
N LEU A 50 -19.37 1.11 11.87
CA LEU A 50 -20.33 1.91 12.63
C LEU A 50 -19.84 2.28 14.04
N LEU A 51 -19.11 1.38 14.71
CA LEU A 51 -18.49 1.68 16.00
C LEU A 51 -17.39 2.73 15.86
N VAL A 52 -16.55 2.62 14.82
CA VAL A 52 -15.51 3.62 14.51
C VAL A 52 -16.16 4.96 14.18
N THR A 53 -17.19 5.01 13.32
CA THR A 53 -17.94 6.24 13.02
C THR A 53 -18.55 6.85 14.27
N GLY A 54 -19.24 6.06 15.10
CA GLY A 54 -19.85 6.58 16.33
C GLY A 54 -18.83 7.17 17.31
N ALA A 55 -17.67 6.52 17.45
CA ALA A 55 -16.58 7.02 18.29
C ALA A 55 -15.88 8.25 17.68
N ALA A 56 -15.63 8.25 16.38
CA ALA A 56 -15.04 9.37 15.64
C ALA A 56 -15.91 10.64 15.76
N GLN A 57 -17.21 10.50 15.53
CA GLN A 57 -18.17 11.62 15.65
C GLN A 57 -18.28 12.14 17.09
N ALA A 58 -18.10 11.27 18.10
CA ALA A 58 -18.15 11.68 19.50
C ALA A 58 -16.87 12.35 20.00
N LEU A 59 -15.71 11.91 19.52
CA LEU A 59 -14.39 12.34 20.03
C LEU A 59 -13.74 13.43 19.16
N PHE A 60 -13.96 13.38 17.84
CA PHE A 60 -13.26 14.18 16.83
C PHE A 60 -14.22 14.66 15.72
N PRO A 61 -15.34 15.34 16.04
CA PRO A 61 -16.36 15.70 15.05
C PRO A 61 -15.85 16.66 13.96
N HIS A 62 -14.83 17.47 14.23
CA HIS A 62 -14.24 18.37 13.24
C HIS A 62 -13.47 17.59 12.18
N GLN A 63 -12.54 16.74 12.61
CA GLN A 63 -11.70 15.91 11.75
C GLN A 63 -12.52 14.86 10.99
N ALA A 64 -13.44 14.18 11.69
CA ALA A 64 -14.25 13.11 11.11
C ALA A 64 -15.13 13.59 9.94
N ASN A 65 -15.44 14.89 9.89
CA ASN A 65 -16.28 15.52 8.88
C ASN A 65 -15.47 16.44 7.93
N GLY A 66 -14.18 16.17 7.76
CA GLY A 66 -13.36 16.80 6.70
C GLY A 66 -12.71 18.11 7.07
N SER A 67 -12.55 18.43 8.37
CA SER A 67 -11.86 19.62 8.87
C SER A 67 -12.31 20.91 8.16
N ALA A 68 -13.62 21.14 8.18
CA ALA A 68 -14.25 22.20 7.40
C ALA A 68 -13.91 23.60 7.95
N ILE A 69 -13.48 24.52 7.07
CA ILE A 69 -13.26 25.92 7.40
C ILE A 69 -14.58 26.68 7.20
N VAL A 70 -15.08 27.29 8.27
CA VAL A 70 -16.36 28.02 8.27
C VAL A 70 -16.14 29.52 8.49
N GLN A 71 -16.65 30.32 7.57
CA GLN A 71 -16.67 31.78 7.67
C GLN A 71 -18.09 32.31 7.46
N ASP A 72 -18.57 33.18 8.35
CA ASP A 72 -19.91 33.76 8.31
C ASP A 72 -21.05 32.72 8.19
N GLY A 73 -20.86 31.56 8.81
CA GLY A 73 -21.82 30.45 8.79
C GLY A 73 -21.85 29.64 7.49
N LYS A 74 -20.92 29.89 6.55
CA LYS A 74 -20.75 29.13 5.30
C LYS A 74 -19.43 28.37 5.31
N VAL A 75 -19.42 27.17 4.73
CA VAL A 75 -18.19 26.41 4.52
C VAL A 75 -17.46 27.01 3.31
N VAL A 76 -16.26 27.54 3.57
CA VAL A 76 -15.40 28.19 2.56
C VAL A 76 -14.18 27.34 2.20
N GLY A 77 -13.96 26.22 2.88
CA GLY A 77 -12.81 25.36 2.67
C GLY A 77 -12.81 24.07 3.48
N SER A 78 -11.75 23.29 3.26
CA SER A 78 -11.24 22.30 4.21
C SER A 78 -9.79 22.67 4.52
N GLU A 79 -9.35 22.43 5.76
CA GLU A 79 -7.94 22.57 6.15
C GLU A 79 -7.03 21.63 5.33
N LEU A 80 -7.58 20.51 4.82
CA LEU A 80 -6.82 19.43 4.20
C LEU A 80 -6.93 19.38 2.67
N ILE A 81 -7.85 20.13 2.06
CA ILE A 81 -8.10 20.08 0.60
C ILE A 81 -7.83 21.45 0.01
N GLY A 82 -6.87 21.51 -0.91
CA GLY A 82 -6.51 22.76 -1.60
C GLY A 82 -7.61 23.33 -2.49
N GLN A 83 -7.44 24.60 -2.85
CA GLN A 83 -8.28 25.31 -3.81
C GLN A 83 -7.42 25.95 -4.90
N PRO A 84 -7.97 26.09 -6.11
CA PRO A 84 -7.25 26.73 -7.20
C PRO A 84 -7.20 28.25 -7.01
N PHE A 85 -6.02 28.83 -7.24
CA PHE A 85 -5.79 30.28 -7.20
C PHE A 85 -4.94 30.71 -8.39
N SER A 86 -5.39 31.74 -9.10
CA SER A 86 -4.69 32.29 -10.28
C SER A 86 -4.68 33.82 -10.32
N ASP A 87 -5.44 34.49 -9.45
CA ASP A 87 -5.38 35.94 -9.33
C ASP A 87 -4.02 36.36 -8.72
N PRO A 88 -3.27 37.29 -9.34
CA PRO A 88 -1.96 37.73 -8.82
C PRO A 88 -1.97 38.26 -7.39
N ARG A 89 -3.14 38.71 -6.89
CA ARG A 89 -3.33 39.22 -5.52
C ARG A 89 -3.37 38.13 -4.44
N TYR A 90 -3.42 36.85 -4.83
CA TYR A 90 -3.39 35.70 -3.94
C TYR A 90 -2.06 34.96 -4.04
N PHE A 91 -1.75 34.18 -3.01
CA PHE A 91 -0.75 33.12 -3.12
C PHE A 91 -1.32 32.01 -3.98
N TRP A 92 -0.52 31.55 -4.93
CA TRP A 92 -0.85 30.42 -5.79
C TRP A 92 -0.39 29.15 -5.10
N GLY A 93 -1.26 28.14 -5.16
CA GLY A 93 -0.97 26.83 -4.64
C GLY A 93 -0.05 26.04 -5.56
N ARG A 94 0.29 24.85 -5.10
CA ARG A 94 1.01 23.86 -5.87
C ARG A 94 0.17 23.40 -7.08
N PRO A 95 0.76 23.19 -8.27
CA PRO A 95 -0.02 22.74 -9.41
C PRO A 95 -0.78 21.43 -9.14
N SER A 96 -2.00 21.35 -9.67
CA SER A 96 -2.87 20.17 -9.55
C SER A 96 -3.11 19.54 -10.92
N ALA A 97 -3.15 18.21 -10.97
CA ALA A 97 -3.40 17.43 -12.18
C ALA A 97 -4.81 16.82 -12.23
N THR A 98 -5.71 17.23 -11.32
CA THR A 98 -7.06 16.67 -11.26
C THR A 98 -7.84 16.98 -12.54
N PRO A 99 -8.62 16.03 -13.09
CA PRO A 99 -9.43 16.28 -14.28
C PRO A 99 -10.49 17.36 -14.10
N SER A 100 -10.93 17.94 -15.23
CA SER A 100 -11.93 19.01 -15.34
C SER A 100 -11.45 20.38 -14.87
N PHE A 101 -10.97 20.52 -13.64
CA PHE A 101 -10.37 21.74 -13.11
C PHE A 101 -9.37 21.39 -12.00
N GLU A 102 -8.45 22.31 -11.69
CA GLU A 102 -7.45 22.11 -10.63
C GLU A 102 -8.10 21.95 -9.24
N TYR A 103 -7.54 21.05 -8.42
CA TYR A 103 -8.05 20.70 -7.09
C TYR A 103 -9.46 20.10 -7.08
N ASN A 104 -9.88 19.44 -8.15
CA ASN A 104 -11.15 18.72 -8.18
C ASN A 104 -11.10 17.47 -7.27
N SER A 105 -11.58 17.62 -6.04
CA SER A 105 -11.62 16.57 -5.01
C SER A 105 -12.53 15.38 -5.34
N SER A 106 -13.34 15.46 -6.39
CA SER A 106 -14.13 14.31 -6.87
C SER A 106 -13.35 13.41 -7.83
N LEU A 107 -12.14 13.79 -8.25
CA LEU A 107 -11.29 13.01 -9.16
C LEU A 107 -9.82 13.19 -8.76
N SER A 108 -9.47 12.72 -7.56
CA SER A 108 -8.10 12.83 -7.03
C SER A 108 -7.10 12.04 -7.87
N GLY A 109 -5.85 12.51 -7.97
CA GLY A 109 -4.77 11.84 -8.69
C GLY A 109 -3.66 12.80 -9.14
N GLY A 110 -2.50 12.22 -9.49
CA GLY A 110 -1.33 12.94 -9.98
C GLY A 110 -1.21 12.89 -11.50
N THR A 111 -0.17 13.54 -12.04
CA THR A 111 0.13 13.49 -13.47
C THR A 111 0.56 12.10 -13.93
N ASN A 112 1.27 11.37 -13.05
CA ASN A 112 1.96 10.12 -13.34
C ASN A 112 2.98 10.26 -14.48
N TYR A 113 3.50 11.46 -14.73
CA TYR A 113 4.54 11.65 -15.74
C TYR A 113 5.90 11.21 -15.23
N ALA A 114 6.58 10.42 -16.07
CA ALA A 114 7.98 10.09 -15.91
C ALA A 114 8.86 11.34 -16.03
N THR A 115 10.08 11.26 -15.47
CA THR A 115 11.02 12.39 -15.43
C THR A 115 11.44 12.89 -16.83
N ASP A 116 11.39 12.03 -17.85
CA ASP A 116 11.77 12.33 -19.23
C ASP A 116 10.55 12.58 -20.15
N ASN A 117 9.34 12.64 -19.60
CA ASN A 117 8.13 12.83 -20.40
C ASN A 117 8.10 14.25 -21.00
N PRO A 118 8.04 14.42 -22.34
CA PRO A 118 8.01 15.74 -22.97
C PRO A 118 6.83 16.62 -22.52
N ALA A 119 5.71 16.02 -22.16
CA ALA A 119 4.55 16.76 -21.65
C ALA A 119 4.81 17.36 -20.26
N LEU A 120 5.66 16.73 -19.44
CA LEU A 120 6.09 17.29 -18.16
C LEU A 120 6.95 18.53 -18.39
N GLU A 121 7.91 18.47 -19.31
CA GLU A 121 8.77 19.61 -19.67
C GLU A 121 7.94 20.79 -20.20
N GLU A 122 7.02 20.54 -21.14
CA GLU A 122 6.13 21.58 -21.68
C GLU A 122 5.26 22.22 -20.58
N MET A 123 4.69 21.39 -19.70
CA MET A 123 3.83 21.85 -18.61
C MET A 123 4.63 22.66 -17.58
N VAL A 124 5.83 22.23 -17.22
CA VAL A 124 6.71 22.99 -16.32
C VAL A 124 7.13 24.31 -16.95
N GLN A 125 7.49 24.32 -18.24
CA GLN A 125 7.89 25.55 -18.93
C GLN A 125 6.74 26.56 -18.93
N ALA A 126 5.52 26.12 -19.22
CA ALA A 126 4.33 26.98 -19.17
C ALA A 126 4.09 27.57 -17.77
N ARG A 127 4.34 26.80 -16.71
CA ARG A 127 4.23 27.27 -15.31
C ARG A 127 5.33 28.28 -14.98
N ILE A 128 6.57 28.04 -15.42
CA ILE A 128 7.68 28.98 -15.27
C ILE A 128 7.36 30.31 -15.98
N ASP A 129 6.87 30.24 -17.21
CA ASP A 129 6.49 31.41 -18.00
C ASP A 129 5.36 32.20 -17.30
N ALA A 130 4.37 31.52 -16.72
CA ALA A 130 3.30 32.15 -15.95
C ALA A 130 3.82 32.85 -14.68
N LEU A 131 4.74 32.21 -13.95
CA LEU A 131 5.38 32.81 -12.77
C LEU A 131 6.14 34.08 -13.14
N HIS A 132 7.00 34.02 -14.16
CA HIS A 132 7.74 35.20 -14.65
C HIS A 132 6.83 36.29 -15.22
N ALA A 133 5.74 35.93 -15.91
CA ALA A 133 4.78 36.90 -16.40
C ALA A 133 4.07 37.63 -15.25
N SER A 134 3.78 36.92 -14.15
CA SER A 134 3.14 37.50 -12.96
C SER A 134 4.06 38.36 -12.11
N ASP A 135 5.38 38.09 -12.14
CA ASP A 135 6.38 38.89 -11.44
C ASP A 135 7.71 39.03 -12.21
N PRO A 136 7.76 39.89 -13.25
CA PRO A 136 8.90 39.95 -14.18
C PRO A 136 10.23 40.39 -13.58
N ASN A 137 10.22 40.95 -12.37
CA ASN A 137 11.42 41.43 -11.67
C ASN A 137 11.98 40.39 -10.70
N ASN A 138 11.30 39.26 -10.50
CA ASN A 138 11.76 38.21 -9.60
C ASN A 138 12.87 37.39 -10.27
N THR A 139 14.04 37.34 -9.64
CA THR A 139 15.21 36.58 -10.11
C THR A 139 15.60 35.46 -9.16
N GLN A 140 14.76 35.14 -8.17
CA GLN A 140 15.03 34.04 -7.26
C GLN A 140 14.94 32.70 -8.01
N PRO A 141 15.69 31.66 -7.59
CA PRO A 141 15.48 30.31 -8.08
C PRO A 141 14.04 29.86 -7.82
N ILE A 142 13.39 29.21 -8.79
CA ILE A 142 11.99 28.79 -8.66
C ILE A 142 11.92 27.53 -7.79
N PRO A 143 11.23 27.54 -6.64
CA PRO A 143 11.04 26.33 -5.83
C PRO A 143 10.29 25.24 -6.61
N SER A 144 10.71 23.98 -6.46
CA SER A 144 10.19 22.86 -7.26
C SER A 144 8.69 22.64 -7.11
N ASP A 145 8.13 22.89 -5.93
CA ASP A 145 6.71 22.67 -5.64
C ASP A 145 5.78 23.72 -6.30
N LEU A 146 6.28 24.86 -6.80
CA LEU A 146 5.47 25.78 -7.61
C LEU A 146 5.25 25.30 -9.05
N VAL A 147 6.04 24.33 -9.51
CA VAL A 147 6.01 23.88 -10.90
C VAL A 147 5.78 22.38 -11.06
N THR A 148 5.89 21.59 -9.99
CA THR A 148 5.61 20.14 -9.97
C THR A 148 4.28 19.83 -9.29
N ALA A 149 3.55 18.85 -9.82
CA ALA A 149 2.22 18.50 -9.33
C ALA A 149 2.27 17.49 -8.18
N SER A 150 1.30 17.60 -7.27
CA SER A 150 1.16 16.69 -6.14
C SER A 150 0.61 15.32 -6.54
N ALA A 151 0.89 14.32 -5.72
CA ALA A 151 0.46 12.93 -5.94
C ALA A 151 -1.07 12.80 -5.93
N SER A 152 -1.75 13.55 -5.06
CA SER A 152 -3.20 13.57 -4.95
C SER A 152 -3.87 14.59 -5.86
N GLY A 153 -3.12 15.61 -6.31
CA GLY A 153 -3.67 16.81 -6.91
C GLY A 153 -4.46 17.68 -5.92
N LEU A 154 -4.41 17.39 -4.61
CA LEU A 154 -5.23 18.03 -3.57
C LEU A 154 -4.41 18.69 -2.45
N ASP A 155 -3.08 18.60 -2.51
CA ASP A 155 -2.14 19.16 -1.52
C ASP A 155 -2.46 20.63 -1.19
N PRO A 156 -2.92 20.95 0.03
CA PRO A 156 -3.31 22.31 0.40
C PRO A 156 -2.10 23.22 0.69
N HIS A 157 -0.89 22.66 0.69
CA HIS A 157 0.31 23.33 1.13
C HIS A 157 1.25 23.70 -0.02
N ILE A 158 2.00 24.78 0.21
CA ILE A 158 3.23 25.11 -0.52
C ILE A 158 4.41 25.20 0.44
N SER A 159 5.63 25.08 -0.07
CA SER A 159 6.83 25.21 0.74
C SER A 159 6.98 26.64 1.25
N VAL A 160 7.70 26.82 2.36
CA VAL A 160 8.00 28.16 2.87
C VAL A 160 8.79 28.95 1.81
N ALA A 161 9.69 28.29 1.07
CA ALA A 161 10.40 28.91 -0.05
C ALA A 161 9.45 29.41 -1.15
N SER A 162 8.42 28.63 -1.48
CA SER A 162 7.37 29.00 -2.45
C SER A 162 6.52 30.18 -2.01
N ALA A 163 6.24 30.30 -0.71
CA ALA A 163 5.56 31.47 -0.17
C ALA A 163 6.45 32.72 -0.30
N TYR A 164 7.72 32.64 0.08
CA TYR A 164 8.67 33.76 -0.05
C TYR A 164 8.91 34.17 -1.52
N TYR A 165 8.94 33.22 -2.44
CA TYR A 165 9.06 33.50 -3.88
C TYR A 165 7.91 34.39 -4.38
N GLN A 166 6.70 34.24 -3.82
CA GLN A 166 5.50 34.99 -4.25
C GLN A 166 5.28 36.29 -3.46
N LEU A 167 6.05 36.53 -2.39
CA LEU A 167 5.84 37.60 -1.42
C LEU A 167 5.76 38.99 -2.08
N SER A 168 6.79 39.37 -2.85
CA SER A 168 6.88 40.70 -3.47
C SER A 168 5.74 40.96 -4.46
N ARG A 169 5.34 39.93 -5.23
CA ARG A 169 4.17 40.00 -6.12
C ARG A 169 2.90 40.30 -5.32
N VAL A 170 2.60 39.49 -4.31
CA VAL A 170 1.36 39.61 -3.52
C VAL A 170 1.31 40.96 -2.78
N ALA A 171 2.42 41.40 -2.19
CA ALA A 171 2.52 42.71 -1.53
C ALA A 171 2.18 43.87 -2.49
N ARG A 172 2.76 43.84 -3.71
CA ARG A 172 2.51 44.83 -4.76
C ARG A 172 1.05 44.85 -5.20
N GLU A 173 0.48 43.70 -5.55
CA GLU A 173 -0.90 43.60 -6.05
C GLU A 173 -1.95 43.98 -4.99
N ARG A 174 -1.62 43.78 -3.71
CA ARG A 174 -2.51 44.09 -2.57
C ARG A 174 -2.30 45.50 -2.00
N ASN A 175 -1.33 46.26 -2.50
CA ASN A 175 -0.88 47.53 -1.90
C ASN A 175 -0.57 47.39 -0.39
N MET A 176 0.11 46.30 -0.02
CA MET A 176 0.56 46.00 1.35
C MET A 176 2.10 46.09 1.42
N SER A 177 2.66 46.31 2.61
CA SER A 177 4.11 46.26 2.76
C SER A 177 4.59 44.80 2.77
N GLU A 178 5.80 44.55 2.29
CA GLU A 178 6.39 43.22 2.27
C GLU A 178 6.50 42.62 3.68
N GLU A 179 6.71 43.45 4.70
CA GLU A 179 6.80 43.01 6.10
C GLU A 179 5.46 42.46 6.63
N VAL A 180 4.32 43.05 6.23
CA VAL A 180 3.01 42.52 6.62
C VAL A 180 2.76 41.17 5.97
N VAL A 181 3.14 41.02 4.70
CA VAL A 181 2.99 39.74 3.98
C VAL A 181 3.94 38.69 4.54
N GLN A 182 5.18 39.07 4.89
CA GLN A 182 6.13 38.19 5.58
C GLN A 182 5.56 37.69 6.91
N LEU A 183 5.04 38.57 7.76
CA LEU A 183 4.44 38.18 9.04
C LEU A 183 3.23 37.24 8.83
N LEU A 184 2.46 37.45 7.76
CA LEU A 184 1.37 36.53 7.42
C LEU A 184 1.88 35.15 7.02
N ILE A 185 2.96 35.07 6.23
CA ILE A 185 3.60 33.80 5.91
C ILE A 185 4.05 33.12 7.21
N GLU A 186 4.77 33.82 8.08
CA GLU A 186 5.29 33.28 9.34
C GLU A 186 4.16 32.77 10.27
N VAL A 187 3.06 33.52 10.41
CA VAL A 187 1.93 33.14 11.27
C VAL A 187 1.10 31.98 10.70
N ASN A 188 1.11 31.78 9.38
CA ASN A 188 0.41 30.68 8.70
C ASN A 188 1.38 29.58 8.24
N THR A 189 2.60 29.55 8.76
CA THR A 189 3.54 28.45 8.55
C THR A 189 3.30 27.39 9.62
N ASP A 190 2.97 26.18 9.17
CA ASP A 190 2.98 24.99 10.00
C ASP A 190 4.40 24.45 10.09
N ASP A 191 4.93 24.42 11.32
CA ASP A 191 6.22 23.81 11.61
C ASP A 191 6.17 22.27 11.57
N ARG A 192 7.33 21.64 11.45
CA ARG A 192 7.47 20.17 11.53
C ARG A 192 6.75 19.63 12.76
N GLN A 193 5.92 18.61 12.56
CA GLN A 193 5.15 18.00 13.63
C GLN A 193 6.08 17.33 14.65
N LEU A 194 5.85 17.61 15.94
CA LEU A 194 6.74 17.20 17.05
C LEU A 194 8.20 17.72 16.89
N GLY A 195 8.41 18.74 16.05
CA GLY A 195 9.72 19.32 15.73
C GLY A 195 10.60 18.46 14.81
N ILE A 196 10.14 17.29 14.34
CA ILE A 196 10.97 16.36 13.57
C ILE A 196 10.26 15.69 12.38
N LEU A 197 8.92 15.67 12.33
CA LEU A 197 8.16 14.93 11.30
C LEU A 197 7.59 15.88 10.25
N GLY A 198 7.75 15.52 8.98
CA GLY A 198 7.23 16.29 7.85
C GLY A 198 8.06 17.54 7.56
N GLU A 199 7.62 18.32 6.57
CA GLU A 199 8.22 19.58 6.18
C GLU A 199 7.55 20.77 6.87
N SER A 200 8.26 21.90 6.94
CA SER A 200 7.62 23.18 7.26
C SER A 200 6.88 23.69 6.03
N THR A 201 5.60 23.99 6.18
CA THR A 201 4.70 24.24 5.06
C THR A 201 3.73 25.38 5.32
N VAL A 202 3.18 25.97 4.27
CA VAL A 202 2.21 27.07 4.37
C VAL A 202 0.90 26.65 3.73
N ASN A 203 -0.20 26.69 4.51
CA ASN A 203 -1.53 26.40 3.99
C ASN A 203 -2.04 27.58 3.14
N VAL A 204 -2.27 27.32 1.85
CA VAL A 204 -2.56 28.38 0.87
C VAL A 204 -3.92 29.01 1.10
N LEU A 205 -4.93 28.21 1.44
CA LEU A 205 -6.28 28.70 1.66
C LEU A 205 -6.36 29.54 2.93
N GLU A 206 -5.77 29.07 4.03
CA GLU A 206 -5.74 29.82 5.29
C GLU A 206 -4.97 31.13 5.16
N LEU A 207 -3.81 31.12 4.49
CA LEU A 207 -3.04 32.33 4.19
C LEU A 207 -3.85 33.33 3.35
N ASN A 208 -4.54 32.87 2.30
CA ASN A 208 -5.37 33.73 1.46
C ASN A 208 -6.58 34.30 2.21
N LEU A 209 -7.20 33.52 3.10
CA LEU A 209 -8.25 34.00 3.99
C LEU A 209 -7.72 35.03 5.02
N ALA A 210 -6.50 34.83 5.54
CA ALA A 210 -5.85 35.78 6.43
C ALA A 210 -5.54 37.11 5.73
N LEU A 211 -5.08 37.07 4.48
CA LEU A 211 -4.90 38.24 3.63
C LEU A 211 -6.21 39.01 3.44
N ASP A 212 -7.33 38.32 3.17
CA ASP A 212 -8.62 38.95 2.93
C ASP A 212 -9.21 39.62 4.19
N LYS A 213 -8.88 39.11 5.37
CA LYS A 213 -9.27 39.74 6.66
C LYS A 213 -8.53 41.05 6.96
N LEU A 214 -7.29 41.22 6.47
CA LEU A 214 -6.39 42.30 6.87
C LEU A 214 -6.47 43.60 6.06
N GLY A 215 -7.48 43.78 5.20
CA GLY A 215 -7.66 44.94 4.30
C GLY A 215 -6.84 46.20 4.62
N THR A 216 -5.91 46.53 3.72
CA THR A 216 -5.04 47.74 3.64
C THR A 216 -4.89 48.58 4.93
N SER A 217 -4.20 48.09 5.95
CA SER A 217 -3.52 49.00 6.90
C SER A 217 -2.54 48.29 7.85
N SER A 218 -1.25 48.63 7.73
CA SER A 218 -0.33 49.04 8.81
C SER A 218 1.14 48.78 8.45
N GLN A 219 2.03 49.67 8.91
CA GLN A 219 3.48 49.60 8.73
C GLN A 219 4.14 49.02 9.99
N GLY A 220 5.18 48.19 9.82
CA GLY A 220 6.02 47.64 10.89
C GLY A 220 7.37 47.14 10.36
N THR A 221 8.39 47.20 11.21
CA THR A 221 9.83 47.15 10.88
C THR A 221 10.35 45.75 10.48
N SER A 222 11.31 45.71 9.55
CA SER A 222 11.89 44.50 8.95
C SER A 222 12.82 43.70 9.87
N VAL A 223 12.75 42.37 9.75
CA VAL A 223 13.73 41.41 10.29
C VAL A 223 14.13 40.46 9.16
N THR A 224 15.41 40.45 8.81
CA THR A 224 16.01 39.49 7.88
C THR A 224 16.36 38.21 8.64
N MET A 225 15.75 37.08 8.26
CA MET A 225 16.18 35.75 8.68
C MET A 225 17.28 35.26 7.73
N GLU A 226 18.44 34.93 8.29
CA GLU A 226 19.58 34.40 7.55
C GLU A 226 19.34 32.89 7.30
N GLN A 227 19.43 32.49 6.04
CA GLN A 227 19.31 31.09 5.60
C GLN A 227 20.52 30.30 6.07
N ALA A 228 20.37 29.51 7.13
CA ALA A 228 21.39 28.53 7.52
C ALA A 228 21.16 27.23 6.72
N PRO A 229 22.16 26.72 5.98
CA PRO A 229 22.08 25.36 5.45
C PRO A 229 22.14 24.35 6.60
N ASP A 230 21.17 23.42 6.66
CA ASP A 230 21.25 22.26 7.56
C ASP A 230 22.43 21.36 7.16
N GLU A 231 23.16 20.83 8.15
CA GLU A 231 24.29 19.93 7.91
C GLU A 231 23.78 18.61 7.33
N ARG A 232 24.19 18.29 6.09
CA ARG A 232 23.73 17.07 5.40
C ARG A 232 24.69 15.91 5.55
N VAL A 233 24.11 14.72 5.72
CA VAL A 233 24.84 13.45 5.67
C VAL A 233 24.14 12.54 4.67
N LEU A 234 24.82 12.23 3.56
CA LEU A 234 24.30 11.40 2.45
C LEU A 234 23.02 11.96 1.78
N GLY A 235 22.95 13.28 1.59
CA GLY A 235 21.84 13.95 0.87
C GLY A 235 20.64 14.32 1.74
N MET A 236 20.43 13.59 2.84
CA MET A 236 19.35 13.76 3.81
C MET A 236 19.59 14.83 4.88
N THR A 237 18.50 15.40 5.39
CA THR A 237 18.47 16.36 6.51
C THR A 237 18.56 15.66 7.88
N THR A 238 18.78 16.43 8.94
CA THR A 238 18.75 15.87 10.31
C THR A 238 17.37 15.27 10.65
N ALA A 239 16.29 15.91 10.18
CA ALA A 239 14.92 15.44 10.39
C ALA A 239 14.67 14.07 9.73
N ASP A 240 15.18 13.86 8.51
CA ASP A 240 15.05 12.59 7.78
C ASP A 240 15.72 11.43 8.53
N TRP A 241 16.93 11.67 9.05
CA TRP A 241 17.63 10.66 9.85
C TRP A 241 16.90 10.32 11.15
N LEU A 242 16.31 11.33 11.80
CA LEU A 242 15.49 11.12 13.00
C LEU A 242 14.20 10.36 12.67
N PHE A 243 13.54 10.67 11.54
CA PHE A 243 12.40 9.93 11.03
C PHE A 243 12.74 8.46 10.83
N LEU A 244 13.80 8.14 10.07
CA LEU A 244 14.23 6.76 9.80
C LEU A 244 14.62 6.02 11.10
N ALA A 245 15.33 6.69 12.01
CA ALA A 245 15.69 6.11 13.30
C ALA A 245 14.46 5.81 14.17
N SER A 246 13.48 6.73 14.20
CA SER A 246 12.24 6.56 14.93
C SER A 246 11.41 5.39 14.37
N LEU A 247 11.31 5.28 13.04
CA LEU A 247 10.65 4.19 12.36
C LEU A 247 11.27 2.85 12.73
N LEU A 248 12.58 2.69 12.58
CA LEU A 248 13.28 1.44 12.87
C LEU A 248 13.16 1.04 14.34
N PHE A 249 13.23 2.00 15.25
CA PHE A 249 13.06 1.76 16.68
C PHE A 249 11.63 1.29 17.02
N LEU A 250 10.62 2.03 16.56
CA LEU A 250 9.21 1.72 16.81
C LEU A 250 8.80 0.39 16.16
N LEU A 251 9.25 0.13 14.93
CA LEU A 251 9.03 -1.13 14.23
C LEU A 251 9.68 -2.30 14.98
N GLY A 252 10.92 -2.16 15.45
CA GLY A 252 11.60 -3.21 16.22
C GLY A 252 10.84 -3.59 17.50
N LEU A 253 10.36 -2.61 18.26
CA LEU A 253 9.54 -2.84 19.45
C LEU A 253 8.17 -3.43 19.10
N GLY A 254 7.49 -2.85 18.11
CA GLY A 254 6.19 -3.29 17.62
C GLY A 254 6.22 -4.73 17.12
N ALA A 255 7.19 -5.08 16.27
CA ALA A 255 7.36 -6.44 15.75
C ALA A 255 7.60 -7.46 16.87
N LEU A 256 8.39 -7.12 17.90
CA LEU A 256 8.60 -7.99 19.06
C LEU A 256 7.31 -8.22 19.86
N ALA A 257 6.49 -7.17 20.05
CA ALA A 257 5.22 -7.23 20.76
C ALA A 257 4.17 -8.03 19.97
N THR A 258 3.97 -7.69 18.70
CA THR A 258 3.06 -8.38 17.77
C THR A 258 3.44 -9.85 17.63
N GLY A 259 4.74 -10.15 17.51
CA GLY A 259 5.22 -11.53 17.45
C GLY A 259 5.05 -12.33 18.75
N ARG A 260 4.89 -11.68 19.91
CA ARG A 260 4.48 -12.36 21.16
C ARG A 260 2.98 -12.61 21.17
N LEU A 261 2.19 -11.62 20.77
CA LEU A 261 0.74 -11.69 20.71
C LEU A 261 0.29 -12.83 19.79
N LEU A 262 0.75 -12.84 18.54
CA LEU A 262 0.38 -13.86 17.55
C LEU A 262 0.78 -15.26 18.02
N ALA A 263 2.02 -15.43 18.50
CA ALA A 263 2.46 -16.72 19.04
C ALA A 263 1.58 -17.20 20.21
N ALA A 264 1.18 -16.30 21.12
CA ALA A 264 0.32 -16.65 22.26
C ALA A 264 -1.09 -17.08 21.84
N VAL A 265 -1.64 -16.48 20.79
CA VAL A 265 -2.98 -16.81 20.27
C VAL A 265 -2.97 -18.13 19.48
N TYR A 266 -1.89 -18.43 18.74
CA TYR A 266 -1.83 -19.61 17.87
C TYR A 266 -1.13 -20.84 18.45
N ASP A 267 -0.34 -20.71 19.51
CA ASP A 267 0.41 -21.82 20.16
C ASP A 267 -0.30 -22.40 21.42
N GLU A 268 -1.63 -22.32 21.48
CA GLU A 268 -2.50 -22.94 22.52
C GLU A 268 -2.07 -22.67 23.99
N GLY A 269 -1.40 -21.54 24.23
CA GLY A 269 -0.95 -21.16 25.57
C GLY A 269 -2.10 -20.73 26.48
N LYS A 270 -1.99 -21.00 27.79
CA LYS A 270 -2.95 -20.55 28.83
C LYS A 270 -2.75 -19.06 29.18
N GLY A 271 -2.76 -18.17 28.18
CA GLY A 271 -2.67 -16.72 28.37
C GLY A 271 -4.04 -16.09 28.63
N ARG A 272 -4.07 -14.92 29.30
CA ARG A 272 -5.32 -14.15 29.52
C ARG A 272 -5.99 -13.77 28.20
N ILE A 273 -5.22 -13.37 27.20
CA ILE A 273 -5.71 -12.99 25.87
C ILE A 273 -6.31 -14.22 25.17
N THR A 274 -5.60 -15.35 25.17
CA THR A 274 -6.08 -16.60 24.58
C THR A 274 -7.39 -17.05 25.22
N GLN A 275 -7.51 -16.97 26.55
CA GLN A 275 -8.76 -17.29 27.26
C GLN A 275 -9.91 -16.32 26.92
N ALA A 276 -9.62 -15.03 26.72
CA ALA A 276 -10.63 -14.07 26.31
C ALA A 276 -11.15 -14.38 24.90
N ILE A 277 -10.24 -14.68 23.96
CA ILE A 277 -10.59 -15.08 22.59
C ILE A 277 -11.40 -16.38 22.62
N GLU A 278 -10.97 -17.40 23.36
CA GLU A 278 -11.69 -18.69 23.47
C GLU A 278 -13.11 -18.56 24.01
N ARG A 279 -13.36 -17.60 24.92
CA ARG A 279 -14.72 -17.29 25.39
C ARG A 279 -15.59 -16.79 24.23
N VAL A 280 -15.09 -15.84 23.46
CA VAL A 280 -15.81 -15.28 22.29
C VAL A 280 -16.02 -16.37 21.23
N GLU A 281 -14.98 -17.14 20.90
CA GLU A 281 -15.02 -18.27 19.98
C GLU A 281 -16.15 -19.26 20.28
N SER A 282 -16.34 -19.58 21.56
CA SER A 282 -17.37 -20.52 21.98
C SER A 282 -18.79 -20.08 21.59
N TYR A 283 -19.05 -18.78 21.47
CA TYR A 283 -20.34 -18.26 20.99
C TYR A 283 -20.42 -18.29 19.46
N LEU A 284 -19.34 -17.97 18.76
CA LEU A 284 -19.29 -17.96 17.29
C LEU A 284 -19.38 -19.38 16.69
N TYR A 285 -18.83 -20.38 17.37
CA TYR A 285 -18.75 -21.75 16.86
C TYR A 285 -20.00 -22.60 17.11
N ARG A 286 -20.82 -22.25 18.12
CA ARG A 286 -22.09 -22.94 18.42
C ARG A 286 -23.02 -23.06 17.20
N PRO A 287 -23.36 -21.99 16.47
CA PRO A 287 -24.22 -22.10 15.29
C PRO A 287 -23.54 -22.86 14.14
N ALA A 288 -22.24 -22.70 13.99
CA ALA A 288 -21.42 -23.33 12.94
C ALA A 288 -21.15 -24.82 13.18
N ARG A 289 -21.35 -25.33 14.41
CA ARG A 289 -20.99 -26.70 14.85
C ARG A 289 -19.50 -27.02 14.62
N ILE A 290 -18.63 -26.03 14.81
CA ILE A 290 -17.18 -26.23 14.70
C ILE A 290 -16.67 -26.88 15.99
N GLY A 291 -16.02 -28.03 15.86
CA GLY A 291 -15.36 -28.73 16.96
C GLY A 291 -13.86 -28.42 17.05
N ASN A 292 -13.18 -29.08 18.00
CA ASN A 292 -11.72 -28.98 18.20
C ASN A 292 -10.92 -29.93 17.29
N GLU A 293 -11.50 -30.36 16.17
CA GLU A 293 -10.87 -31.33 15.28
C GLU A 293 -9.77 -30.66 14.44
N GLY A 294 -8.61 -31.32 14.40
CA GLY A 294 -7.50 -30.97 13.52
C GLY A 294 -7.75 -31.35 12.06
N MET A 295 -7.22 -30.56 11.13
CA MET A 295 -7.42 -30.73 9.69
C MET A 295 -6.13 -31.16 9.00
N THR A 296 -6.25 -32.09 8.06
CA THR A 296 -5.18 -32.34 7.08
C THR A 296 -5.04 -31.15 6.12
N TRP A 297 -3.87 -31.00 5.50
CA TRP A 297 -3.64 -29.92 4.53
C TRP A 297 -4.70 -29.83 3.42
N LYS A 298 -5.24 -30.97 2.97
CA LYS A 298 -6.29 -31.01 1.94
C LYS A 298 -7.62 -30.44 2.45
N MET A 299 -8.00 -30.80 3.67
CA MET A 299 -9.24 -30.29 4.29
C MET A 299 -9.12 -28.81 4.64
N TYR A 300 -7.94 -28.41 5.12
CA TYR A 300 -7.61 -27.02 5.39
C TYR A 300 -7.71 -26.17 4.12
N ALA A 301 -7.04 -26.61 3.04
CA ALA A 301 -7.10 -25.98 1.72
C ALA A 301 -8.52 -25.89 1.16
N PHE A 302 -9.30 -26.96 1.25
CA PHE A 302 -10.68 -26.95 0.77
C PHE A 302 -11.57 -25.96 1.55
N SER A 303 -11.41 -25.92 2.89
CA SER A 303 -12.15 -24.99 3.75
C SER A 303 -11.81 -23.53 3.42
N LEU A 304 -10.51 -23.25 3.22
CA LEU A 304 -10.01 -21.95 2.81
C LEU A 304 -10.56 -21.50 1.46
N LEU A 305 -10.50 -22.36 0.43
CA LEU A 305 -11.00 -22.04 -0.91
C LEU A 305 -12.51 -21.79 -0.89
N LEU A 306 -13.27 -22.60 -0.14
CA LEU A 306 -14.72 -22.42 -0.02
C LEU A 306 -15.06 -21.09 0.66
N PHE A 307 -14.33 -20.72 1.72
CA PHE A 307 -14.52 -19.46 2.42
C PHE A 307 -14.25 -18.25 1.53
N ASN A 308 -13.13 -18.25 0.80
CA ASN A 308 -12.77 -17.15 -0.09
C ASN A 308 -13.68 -17.08 -1.32
N LEU A 309 -14.17 -18.22 -1.83
CA LEU A 309 -15.18 -18.23 -2.90
C LEU A 309 -16.49 -17.56 -2.44
N LEU A 310 -16.93 -17.79 -1.20
CA LEU A 310 -18.09 -17.09 -0.64
C LEU A 310 -17.83 -15.59 -0.54
N GLY A 311 -16.64 -15.18 -0.11
CA GLY A 311 -16.21 -13.78 -0.09
C GLY A 311 -16.27 -13.11 -1.46
N PHE A 312 -15.67 -13.75 -2.47
CA PHE A 312 -15.70 -13.29 -3.85
C PHE A 312 -17.13 -13.11 -4.38
N LEU A 313 -17.98 -14.14 -4.23
CA LEU A 313 -19.36 -14.09 -4.72
C LEU A 313 -20.18 -13.02 -3.99
N PHE A 314 -19.96 -12.86 -2.69
CA PHE A 314 -20.60 -11.83 -1.89
C PHE A 314 -20.19 -10.43 -2.34
N LEU A 315 -18.89 -10.17 -2.48
CA LEU A 315 -18.40 -8.86 -2.93
C LEU A 315 -18.89 -8.52 -4.34
N LEU A 316 -18.80 -9.48 -5.27
CA LEU A 316 -19.32 -9.30 -6.63
C LEU A 316 -20.83 -8.95 -6.61
N ALA A 317 -21.62 -9.62 -5.77
CA ALA A 317 -23.04 -9.31 -5.61
C ALA A 317 -23.28 -7.91 -5.02
N VAL A 318 -22.50 -7.49 -4.01
CA VAL A 318 -22.59 -6.15 -3.42
C VAL A 318 -22.31 -5.08 -4.47
N ILE A 319 -21.23 -5.22 -5.25
CA ILE A 319 -20.86 -4.25 -6.29
C ILE A 319 -21.94 -4.18 -7.39
N LEU A 320 -22.42 -5.33 -7.89
CA LEU A 320 -23.43 -5.37 -8.95
C LEU A 320 -24.80 -4.84 -8.50
N LEU A 321 -25.11 -4.95 -7.20
CA LEU A 321 -26.36 -4.47 -6.62
C LEU A 321 -26.22 -3.08 -5.97
N GLN A 322 -25.08 -2.42 -6.08
CA GLN A 322 -24.79 -1.10 -5.48
C GLN A 322 -25.92 -0.07 -5.66
N PRO A 323 -26.57 0.09 -6.83
CA PRO A 323 -27.58 1.15 -7.02
C PRO A 323 -28.80 1.05 -6.10
N ILE A 324 -29.09 -0.15 -5.56
CA ILE A 324 -30.25 -0.40 -4.69
C ILE A 324 -29.87 -0.56 -3.21
N MET A 325 -28.59 -0.52 -2.89
CA MET A 325 -28.09 -0.65 -1.52
C MET A 325 -28.21 0.69 -0.75
N PRO A 326 -28.33 0.67 0.59
CA PRO A 326 -28.34 1.89 1.39
C PRO A 326 -26.97 2.58 1.39
N PHE A 327 -26.82 3.73 2.07
CA PHE A 327 -25.56 4.48 2.15
C PHE A 327 -24.92 4.78 0.79
N ASN A 328 -25.72 5.33 -0.12
CA ASN A 328 -25.28 5.84 -1.41
C ASN A 328 -25.74 7.31 -1.58
N PRO A 329 -25.19 8.26 -0.80
CA PRO A 329 -25.69 9.64 -0.79
C PRO A 329 -25.49 10.36 -2.12
N GLN A 330 -24.47 9.99 -2.91
CA GLN A 330 -24.22 10.52 -4.25
C GLN A 330 -25.07 9.87 -5.34
N GLY A 331 -25.82 8.81 -5.04
CA GLY A 331 -26.64 8.11 -6.04
C GLY A 331 -25.82 7.43 -7.13
N LEU A 332 -24.64 6.90 -6.80
CA LEU A 332 -23.73 6.25 -7.74
C LEU A 332 -24.40 5.08 -8.48
N GLY A 333 -24.16 5.01 -9.79
CA GLY A 333 -24.78 4.05 -10.70
C GLY A 333 -24.17 2.64 -10.66
N PRO A 334 -24.58 1.77 -11.60
CA PRO A 334 -24.04 0.42 -11.71
C PRO A 334 -22.59 0.43 -12.19
N VAL A 335 -21.75 -0.40 -11.56
CA VAL A 335 -20.34 -0.58 -11.95
C VAL A 335 -20.26 -1.53 -13.16
N PRO A 336 -19.45 -1.22 -14.20
CA PRO A 336 -19.23 -2.12 -15.33
C PRO A 336 -18.80 -3.53 -14.90
N LEU A 337 -19.28 -4.57 -15.59
CA LEU A 337 -19.11 -5.96 -15.16
C LEU A 337 -17.65 -6.39 -15.06
N ASP A 338 -16.81 -5.96 -16.00
CA ASP A 338 -15.37 -6.22 -16.02
C ASP A 338 -14.64 -5.55 -14.85
N THR A 339 -15.00 -4.30 -14.53
CA THR A 339 -14.47 -3.58 -13.37
C THR A 339 -14.96 -4.21 -12.06
N ALA A 340 -16.24 -4.58 -11.97
CA ALA A 340 -16.81 -5.26 -10.81
C ALA A 340 -16.16 -6.64 -10.57
N PHE A 341 -15.91 -7.40 -11.64
CA PHE A 341 -15.21 -8.68 -11.58
C PHE A 341 -13.76 -8.49 -11.13
N ASN A 342 -13.03 -7.54 -11.72
CA ASN A 342 -11.65 -7.24 -11.36
C ASN A 342 -11.57 -6.82 -9.88
N ALA A 343 -12.37 -5.86 -9.44
CA ALA A 343 -12.41 -5.39 -8.05
C ALA A 343 -12.76 -6.53 -7.07
N ALA A 344 -13.75 -7.38 -7.41
CA ALA A 344 -14.09 -8.52 -6.56
C ALA A 344 -12.94 -9.53 -6.42
N VAL A 345 -12.25 -9.85 -7.52
CA VAL A 345 -11.05 -10.71 -7.50
C VAL A 345 -9.94 -10.05 -6.70
N SER A 346 -9.70 -8.78 -6.96
CA SER A 346 -8.63 -7.96 -6.40
C SER A 346 -8.67 -7.97 -4.87
N PHE A 347 -9.81 -7.61 -4.28
CA PHE A 347 -9.98 -7.57 -2.83
C PHE A 347 -10.01 -8.96 -2.20
N THR A 348 -10.59 -9.97 -2.86
CA THR A 348 -10.57 -11.35 -2.33
C THR A 348 -9.17 -11.96 -2.37
N THR A 349 -8.31 -11.51 -3.30
CA THR A 349 -6.92 -11.98 -3.41
C THR A 349 -5.94 -11.21 -2.53
N ASN A 350 -6.41 -10.24 -1.74
CA ASN A 350 -5.58 -9.36 -0.91
C ASN A 350 -4.62 -8.51 -1.76
N THR A 351 -5.01 -8.20 -2.99
CA THR A 351 -4.21 -7.37 -3.90
C THR A 351 -4.72 -5.95 -3.91
N ASP A 352 -6.04 -5.76 -3.84
CA ASP A 352 -6.72 -4.47 -3.92
C ASP A 352 -6.25 -3.52 -5.04
N TRP A 353 -5.77 -4.07 -6.16
CA TRP A 353 -5.70 -3.38 -7.44
C TRP A 353 -6.98 -2.59 -7.73
N GLN A 354 -6.81 -1.32 -8.13
CA GLN A 354 -7.89 -0.40 -8.44
C GLN A 354 -7.74 0.07 -9.89
N SER A 355 -8.73 -0.25 -10.72
CA SER A 355 -8.86 0.25 -12.10
C SER A 355 -9.99 1.29 -12.21
N TYR A 356 -10.34 1.89 -11.08
CA TYR A 356 -11.47 2.80 -10.89
C TYR A 356 -11.11 3.87 -9.85
N ALA A 357 -11.76 5.03 -9.95
CA ALA A 357 -11.71 6.06 -8.91
C ALA A 357 -12.78 5.80 -7.85
N GLY A 358 -12.38 5.68 -6.58
CA GLY A 358 -13.26 5.25 -5.50
C GLY A 358 -14.43 6.20 -5.24
N GLU A 359 -14.17 7.50 -5.23
CA GLU A 359 -15.13 8.58 -4.97
C GLU A 359 -16.24 8.73 -6.02
N THR A 360 -16.02 8.23 -7.24
CA THR A 360 -17.00 8.30 -8.34
C THR A 360 -17.60 6.95 -8.72
N THR A 361 -16.98 5.84 -8.27
CA THR A 361 -17.38 4.49 -8.68
C THR A 361 -18.05 3.70 -7.56
N MET A 362 -17.56 3.80 -6.32
CA MET A 362 -17.96 2.92 -5.21
C MET A 362 -18.77 3.68 -4.15
N SER A 363 -19.97 3.18 -3.84
CA SER A 363 -20.81 3.73 -2.76
C SER A 363 -20.22 3.45 -1.37
N TYR A 364 -20.68 4.18 -0.34
CA TYR A 364 -20.23 3.94 1.02
C TYR A 364 -20.58 2.53 1.50
N PHE A 365 -21.73 1.99 1.10
CA PHE A 365 -22.07 0.59 1.41
C PHE A 365 -21.12 -0.40 0.74
N THR A 366 -20.73 -0.17 -0.50
CA THR A 366 -19.76 -1.04 -1.20
C THR A 366 -18.40 -1.01 -0.51
N GLN A 367 -17.90 0.19 -0.19
CA GLN A 367 -16.64 0.38 0.55
C GLN A 367 -16.69 -0.29 1.94
N MET A 368 -17.76 -0.04 2.71
CA MET A 368 -17.90 -0.48 4.10
C MET A 368 -18.26 -1.97 4.24
N VAL A 369 -19.26 -2.47 3.50
CA VAL A 369 -19.81 -3.83 3.65
C VAL A 369 -19.19 -4.80 2.64
N GLY A 370 -18.69 -4.31 1.51
CA GLY A 370 -18.00 -5.13 0.50
C GLY A 370 -16.50 -5.18 0.72
N LEU A 371 -15.84 -4.05 0.46
CA LEU A 371 -14.37 -3.95 0.35
C LEU A 371 -13.69 -4.13 1.72
N THR A 372 -14.13 -3.39 2.74
CA THR A 372 -13.61 -3.53 4.11
C THR A 372 -13.78 -4.97 4.65
N VAL A 373 -14.90 -5.65 4.34
CA VAL A 373 -15.08 -7.06 4.73
C VAL A 373 -13.98 -7.91 4.10
N GLN A 374 -13.73 -7.77 2.80
CA GLN A 374 -12.66 -8.52 2.17
C GLN A 374 -11.31 -8.18 2.76
N ASN A 375 -11.00 -6.90 3.05
CA ASN A 375 -9.71 -6.51 3.64
C ASN A 375 -9.39 -7.26 4.95
N PHE A 376 -10.40 -7.52 5.79
CA PHE A 376 -10.21 -8.35 6.99
C PHE A 376 -10.02 -9.83 6.65
N LEU A 377 -10.83 -10.36 5.74
CA LEU A 377 -10.93 -11.80 5.48
C LEU A 377 -9.80 -12.33 4.60
N SER A 378 -9.31 -11.52 3.66
CA SER A 378 -8.16 -11.80 2.80
C SER A 378 -6.86 -11.80 3.62
N ALA A 379 -6.69 -10.81 4.50
CA ALA A 379 -5.55 -10.73 5.43
C ALA A 379 -5.58 -11.87 6.45
N ALA A 380 -6.75 -12.16 7.03
CA ALA A 380 -6.94 -13.30 7.92
C ALA A 380 -6.58 -14.63 7.24
N THR A 381 -7.00 -14.80 5.98
CA THR A 381 -6.64 -15.97 5.17
C THR A 381 -5.13 -16.11 5.02
N GLY A 382 -4.42 -15.05 4.65
CA GLY A 382 -2.96 -15.07 4.53
C GLY A 382 -2.27 -15.48 5.84
N LEU A 383 -2.70 -14.90 6.96
CA LEU A 383 -2.21 -15.25 8.29
C LEU A 383 -2.41 -16.74 8.62
N THR A 384 -3.59 -17.30 8.30
CA THR A 384 -3.86 -18.73 8.54
C THR A 384 -2.91 -19.66 7.80
N VAL A 385 -2.53 -19.32 6.57
CA VAL A 385 -1.59 -20.10 5.74
C VAL A 385 -0.20 -20.12 6.37
N ALA A 386 0.28 -18.96 6.83
CA ALA A 386 1.55 -18.88 7.55
C ALA A 386 1.55 -19.73 8.82
N ILE A 387 0.49 -19.64 9.62
CA ILE A 387 0.36 -20.42 10.86
C ILE A 387 0.31 -21.93 10.56
N ALA A 388 -0.40 -22.36 9.52
CA ALA A 388 -0.43 -23.75 9.07
C ALA A 388 0.96 -24.24 8.63
N LEU A 389 1.73 -23.42 7.91
CA LEU A 389 3.11 -23.72 7.53
C LEU A 389 4.03 -23.83 8.75
N ILE A 390 3.96 -22.89 9.70
CA ILE A 390 4.72 -22.91 10.94
C ILE A 390 4.44 -24.21 11.72
N ARG A 391 3.16 -24.60 11.83
CA ARG A 391 2.75 -25.86 12.46
C ARG A 391 3.31 -27.07 11.71
N GLY A 392 3.26 -27.09 10.38
CA GLY A 392 3.85 -28.13 9.55
C GLY A 392 5.36 -28.30 9.78
N ILE A 393 6.10 -27.19 9.87
CA ILE A 393 7.55 -27.23 10.15
C ILE A 393 7.84 -27.76 11.56
N ARG A 394 7.08 -27.29 12.57
CA ARG A 394 7.28 -27.64 13.98
C ARG A 394 6.95 -29.10 14.28
N GLN A 395 5.86 -29.61 13.72
CA GLN A 395 5.34 -30.93 14.08
C GLN A 395 6.30 -32.05 13.74
N ARG A 396 6.15 -33.19 14.41
CA ARG A 396 7.00 -34.37 14.17
C ARG A 396 6.11 -35.56 13.88
N ASN A 397 6.01 -35.94 12.60
CA ASN A 397 5.20 -37.07 12.14
C ASN A 397 3.69 -36.92 12.44
N SER A 398 3.11 -35.79 12.06
CA SER A 398 1.69 -35.49 12.20
C SER A 398 1.12 -34.95 10.88
N LYS A 399 -0.18 -35.18 10.65
CA LYS A 399 -0.93 -34.67 9.49
C LYS A 399 -1.80 -33.46 9.84
N ASP A 400 -1.90 -33.10 11.11
CA ASP A 400 -2.79 -32.08 11.62
C ASP A 400 -2.17 -30.68 11.44
N LEU A 401 -2.79 -29.77 10.70
CA LEU A 401 -2.32 -28.38 10.56
C LEU A 401 -3.10 -27.39 11.44
N GLY A 402 -3.95 -27.89 12.35
CA GLY A 402 -4.92 -27.12 13.11
C GLY A 402 -6.26 -27.02 12.39
N ASN A 403 -7.03 -25.98 12.64
CA ASN A 403 -8.39 -25.83 12.12
C ASN A 403 -8.58 -24.47 11.46
N PHE A 404 -8.84 -24.46 10.15
CA PHE A 404 -8.98 -23.23 9.36
C PHE A 404 -9.99 -22.25 9.97
N TRP A 405 -11.17 -22.73 10.37
CA TRP A 405 -12.22 -21.87 10.92
C TRP A 405 -11.80 -21.20 12.22
N ARG A 406 -11.02 -21.91 13.05
CA ARG A 406 -10.46 -21.32 14.26
C ARG A 406 -9.41 -20.29 13.94
N ASP A 407 -8.50 -20.62 13.03
CA ASP A 407 -7.39 -19.73 12.70
C ASP A 407 -7.85 -18.42 12.04
N VAL A 408 -8.84 -18.48 11.14
CA VAL A 408 -9.38 -17.29 10.46
C VAL A 408 -10.17 -16.43 11.43
N THR A 409 -10.97 -17.04 12.31
CA THR A 409 -11.69 -16.30 13.37
C THR A 409 -10.71 -15.61 14.32
N ARG A 410 -9.65 -16.29 14.76
CA ARG A 410 -8.61 -15.71 15.62
C ARG A 410 -7.91 -14.53 14.95
N ALA A 411 -7.55 -14.67 13.68
CA ALA A 411 -6.94 -13.60 12.91
C ALA A 411 -7.83 -12.36 12.92
N THR A 412 -9.12 -12.51 12.57
CA THR A 412 -10.08 -11.40 12.56
C THR A 412 -10.25 -10.77 13.95
N LEU A 413 -10.35 -11.57 15.01
CA LEU A 413 -10.49 -11.08 16.38
C LEU A 413 -9.24 -10.35 16.91
N ILE A 414 -8.05 -10.61 16.35
CA ILE A 414 -6.83 -9.85 16.64
C ILE A 414 -6.83 -8.53 15.86
N LEU A 415 -7.22 -8.56 14.58
CA LEU A 415 -7.19 -7.39 13.70
C LEU A 415 -8.19 -6.32 14.14
N LEU A 416 -9.43 -6.72 14.49
CA LEU A 416 -10.51 -5.78 14.88
C LEU A 416 -10.11 -4.74 15.95
N PRO A 417 -9.58 -5.12 17.13
CA PRO A 417 -9.20 -4.13 18.14
C PRO A 417 -8.00 -3.27 17.71
N LEU A 418 -7.05 -3.83 16.95
CA LEU A 418 -5.91 -3.07 16.44
C LEU A 418 -6.37 -2.00 15.42
N CYS A 419 -7.26 -2.39 14.51
CA CYS A 419 -7.83 -1.47 13.51
C CYS A 419 -8.68 -0.41 14.18
N PHE A 420 -9.51 -0.75 15.19
CA PHE A 420 -10.32 0.23 15.92
C PHE A 420 -9.45 1.32 16.56
N VAL A 421 -8.35 0.95 17.22
CA VAL A 421 -7.43 1.93 17.82
C VAL A 421 -6.74 2.75 16.73
N LEU A 422 -6.23 2.11 15.69
CA LEU A 422 -5.56 2.79 14.59
C LEU A 422 -6.50 3.80 13.91
N SER A 423 -7.73 3.43 13.58
CA SER A 423 -8.70 4.35 12.97
C SER A 423 -8.95 5.59 13.82
N LEU A 424 -9.08 5.45 15.14
CA LEU A 424 -9.28 6.63 16.00
C LEU A 424 -8.05 7.53 16.07
N VAL A 425 -6.84 6.94 16.01
CA VAL A 425 -5.60 7.71 15.92
C VAL A 425 -5.55 8.46 14.58
N LEU A 426 -5.87 7.82 13.47
CA LEU A 426 -5.92 8.47 12.15
C LEU A 426 -6.96 9.59 12.12
N VAL A 427 -8.17 9.36 12.64
CA VAL A 427 -9.22 10.40 12.73
C VAL A 427 -8.75 11.57 13.58
N SER A 428 -8.07 11.32 14.71
CA SER A 428 -7.58 12.40 15.57
C SER A 428 -6.60 13.34 14.86
N GLN A 429 -6.03 12.93 13.73
CA GLN A 429 -5.09 13.70 12.92
C GLN A 429 -5.71 14.26 11.63
N GLY A 430 -7.00 14.00 11.33
CA GLY A 430 -7.68 14.56 10.15
C GLY A 430 -8.25 13.53 9.16
N CYS A 431 -8.03 12.23 9.37
CA CYS A 431 -8.62 11.21 8.51
C CYS A 431 -10.15 11.21 8.68
N VAL A 432 -10.89 11.18 7.58
CA VAL A 432 -12.35 11.34 7.64
C VAL A 432 -13.04 10.04 8.07
N GLN A 433 -14.16 10.17 8.78
CA GLN A 433 -15.01 9.05 9.14
C GLN A 433 -16.45 9.56 9.33
N SER A 434 -17.15 9.70 8.21
CA SER A 434 -18.54 10.18 8.16
C SER A 434 -19.43 9.31 7.28
N LEU A 435 -20.73 9.33 7.55
CA LEU A 435 -21.76 8.77 6.68
C LEU A 435 -22.59 9.86 6.00
N ASP A 436 -22.23 11.13 6.21
CA ASP A 436 -22.83 12.28 5.53
C ASP A 436 -22.43 12.31 4.06
N GLY A 437 -23.25 12.97 3.23
CA GLY A 437 -22.93 13.19 1.83
C GLY A 437 -21.73 14.11 1.62
N ALA A 438 -21.31 14.27 0.37
CA ALA A 438 -20.22 15.16 0.02
C ALA A 438 -20.46 16.60 0.51
N MET A 439 -19.42 17.22 1.06
CA MET A 439 -19.43 18.59 1.54
C MET A 439 -19.38 19.55 0.35
N GLN A 440 -20.24 20.57 0.36
CA GLN A 440 -20.30 21.60 -0.67
C GLN A 440 -19.59 22.85 -0.17
N VAL A 441 -18.54 23.26 -0.86
CA VAL A 441 -17.64 24.34 -0.45
C VAL A 441 -17.67 25.48 -1.46
N GLN A 442 -17.94 26.70 -1.00
CA GLN A 442 -17.87 27.89 -1.84
C GLN A 442 -16.40 28.22 -2.11
N LEU A 443 -15.97 28.19 -3.38
CA LEU A 443 -14.61 28.57 -3.75
C LEU A 443 -14.37 30.05 -3.46
N LEU A 444 -13.19 30.37 -2.93
CA LEU A 444 -12.76 31.75 -2.70
C LEU A 444 -12.51 32.46 -4.03
N GLN A 445 -11.95 31.74 -5.02
CA GLN A 445 -11.80 32.20 -6.39
C GLN A 445 -12.55 31.22 -7.34
N PRO A 446 -13.54 31.70 -8.12
CA PRO A 446 -14.17 30.88 -9.16
C PRO A 446 -13.19 30.48 -10.25
N VAL A 447 -13.35 29.26 -10.79
CA VAL A 447 -12.52 28.73 -11.88
C VAL A 447 -13.39 28.26 -13.04
N VAL A 448 -12.77 28.11 -14.21
CA VAL A 448 -13.44 27.60 -15.41
C VAL A 448 -13.03 26.14 -15.60
N ASP A 449 -14.00 25.25 -15.79
CA ASP A 449 -13.72 23.85 -16.05
C ASP A 449 -13.31 23.58 -17.51
N SER A 450 -12.94 22.33 -17.79
CA SER A 450 -12.56 21.87 -19.13
C SER A 450 -13.65 22.04 -20.20
N THR A 451 -14.91 22.22 -19.80
CA THR A 451 -16.04 22.48 -20.70
C THR A 451 -16.34 23.96 -20.91
N GLY A 452 -15.66 24.84 -20.18
CA GLY A 452 -15.84 26.28 -20.26
C GLY A 452 -16.87 26.83 -19.27
N ASP A 453 -17.38 26.00 -18.35
CA ASP A 453 -18.37 26.41 -17.37
C ASP A 453 -17.71 26.96 -16.10
N LEU A 454 -18.35 27.96 -15.50
CA LEU A 454 -17.85 28.60 -14.28
C LEU A 454 -18.17 27.75 -13.04
N VAL A 455 -17.13 27.23 -12.40
CA VAL A 455 -17.19 26.50 -11.14
C VAL A 455 -17.04 27.50 -9.99
N THR A 456 -18.09 27.58 -9.17
CA THR A 456 -18.10 28.41 -7.95
C THR A 456 -18.17 27.58 -6.68
N VAL A 457 -18.51 26.29 -6.78
CA VAL A 457 -18.66 25.38 -5.64
C VAL A 457 -17.85 24.12 -5.92
N GLN A 458 -16.99 23.75 -4.98
CA GLN A 458 -16.23 22.50 -4.98
C GLN A 458 -16.99 21.43 -4.18
N THR A 459 -17.12 20.23 -4.75
CA THR A 459 -17.70 19.07 -4.06
C THR A 459 -16.60 18.21 -3.47
N ILE A 460 -16.54 18.17 -2.14
CA ILE A 460 -15.54 17.42 -1.37
C ILE A 460 -16.15 16.10 -0.89
N PRO A 461 -15.73 14.93 -1.41
CA PRO A 461 -16.28 13.65 -1.00
C PRO A 461 -15.84 13.31 0.43
N LEU A 462 -16.80 12.84 1.24
CA LEU A 462 -16.56 12.26 2.56
C LEU A 462 -16.76 10.74 2.50
N GLY A 463 -16.65 10.07 3.64
CA GLY A 463 -16.99 8.65 3.77
C GLY A 463 -16.43 8.01 5.04
N PRO A 464 -16.70 6.72 5.27
CA PRO A 464 -16.17 5.95 6.40
C PRO A 464 -14.71 5.51 6.15
N VAL A 465 -13.83 6.48 5.86
CA VAL A 465 -12.47 6.25 5.34
C VAL A 465 -11.54 5.64 6.39
N ALA A 466 -11.40 6.24 7.57
CA ALA A 466 -10.46 5.79 8.59
C ALA A 466 -10.62 4.32 9.02
N SER A 467 -11.86 3.82 8.99
CA SER A 467 -12.15 2.42 9.29
C SER A 467 -11.57 1.45 8.26
N GLN A 468 -11.64 1.82 6.98
CA GLN A 468 -11.06 1.06 5.87
C GLN A 468 -9.54 1.26 5.81
N GLU A 469 -9.06 2.49 6.03
CA GLU A 469 -7.65 2.85 6.09
C GLU A 469 -6.85 1.98 7.07
N ALA A 470 -7.37 1.82 8.28
CA ALA A 470 -6.69 1.03 9.30
C ALA A 470 -6.51 -0.45 8.90
N ILE A 471 -7.54 -1.08 8.31
CA ILE A 471 -7.44 -2.48 7.90
C ILE A 471 -6.69 -2.63 6.57
N LYS A 472 -6.78 -1.68 5.64
CA LYS A 472 -6.04 -1.76 4.37
C LYS A 472 -4.54 -1.79 4.65
N LEU A 473 -4.07 -1.05 5.65
CA LEU A 473 -2.66 -1.00 6.05
C LEU A 473 -2.25 -2.20 6.91
N LEU A 474 -2.93 -2.45 8.05
CA LEU A 474 -2.59 -3.56 8.95
C LEU A 474 -2.74 -4.94 8.30
N GLY A 475 -3.71 -5.09 7.39
CA GLY A 475 -3.93 -6.31 6.63
C GLY A 475 -3.08 -6.44 5.37
N THR A 476 -2.23 -5.44 5.08
CA THR A 476 -1.45 -5.30 3.84
C THR A 476 -2.32 -5.56 2.60
N ASN A 477 -3.43 -4.85 2.49
CA ASN A 477 -4.38 -4.98 1.38
C ASN A 477 -4.18 -3.88 0.34
N GLY A 478 -4.08 -2.61 0.78
CA GLY A 478 -3.73 -1.45 -0.03
C GLY A 478 -4.82 -0.72 -0.79
N GLY A 479 -6.07 -1.20 -0.82
CA GLY A 479 -7.14 -0.54 -1.57
C GLY A 479 -7.57 0.78 -0.95
N GLY A 480 -7.28 1.89 -1.62
CA GLY A 480 -7.65 3.23 -1.16
C GLY A 480 -9.16 3.47 -1.21
N PHE A 481 -9.65 4.34 -0.33
CA PHE A 481 -11.05 4.78 -0.42
C PHE A 481 -11.23 5.72 -1.62
N PHE A 482 -10.24 6.57 -1.87
CA PHE A 482 -10.14 7.50 -2.99
C PHE A 482 -9.13 7.00 -4.04
N ASN A 483 -9.20 7.55 -5.25
CA ASN A 483 -8.27 7.20 -6.33
C ASN A 483 -6.80 7.47 -5.98
N ALA A 484 -6.52 8.60 -5.33
CA ALA A 484 -5.18 8.93 -4.85
C ALA A 484 -4.71 8.11 -3.64
N ASN A 485 -5.55 7.24 -3.08
CA ASN A 485 -5.18 6.31 -2.01
C ASN A 485 -4.54 7.05 -0.81
N SER A 486 -3.39 6.59 -0.32
CA SER A 486 -2.71 7.15 0.85
C SER A 486 -2.07 8.51 0.54
N ALA A 487 -2.04 8.94 -0.72
CA ALA A 487 -1.69 10.31 -1.08
C ALA A 487 -2.85 11.27 -0.82
N HIS A 488 -4.09 10.77 -0.72
CA HIS A 488 -5.24 11.61 -0.45
C HIS A 488 -5.18 12.21 0.98
N PRO A 489 -5.34 13.52 1.16
CA PRO A 489 -5.26 14.16 2.48
C PRO A 489 -6.25 13.59 3.52
N PHE A 490 -7.41 13.12 3.08
CA PHE A 490 -8.38 12.45 3.97
C PHE A 490 -8.08 11.00 4.32
N GLU A 491 -7.14 10.34 3.64
CA GLU A 491 -6.66 9.01 4.03
C GLU A 491 -5.45 9.17 4.97
N ASN A 492 -4.49 10.02 4.60
CA ASN A 492 -3.25 10.23 5.36
C ASN A 492 -2.94 11.74 5.51
N PRO A 493 -3.50 12.42 6.53
CA PRO A 493 -3.51 13.88 6.62
C PRO A 493 -2.19 14.54 7.02
N THR A 494 -1.32 13.84 7.76
CA THR A 494 -0.16 14.44 8.44
C THR A 494 1.09 13.58 8.30
N ALA A 495 2.27 14.16 8.57
CA ALA A 495 3.51 13.39 8.62
C ALA A 495 3.50 12.31 9.73
N LEU A 496 2.83 12.55 10.86
CA LEU A 496 2.67 11.54 11.91
C LEU A 496 1.77 10.39 11.47
N THR A 497 0.66 10.66 10.78
CA THR A 497 -0.14 9.57 10.21
C THR A 497 0.70 8.78 9.22
N ASN A 498 1.49 9.43 8.37
CA ASN A 498 2.36 8.72 7.43
C ASN A 498 3.33 7.75 8.11
N LEU A 499 4.01 8.20 9.17
CA LEU A 499 4.88 7.33 9.97
C LEU A 499 4.10 6.15 10.60
N ILE A 500 2.90 6.41 11.12
CA ILE A 500 2.04 5.40 11.73
C ILE A 500 1.55 4.38 10.69
N GLU A 501 1.21 4.83 9.49
CA GLU A 501 0.79 3.98 8.38
C GLU A 501 1.94 3.09 7.91
N ILE A 502 3.15 3.62 7.74
CA ILE A 502 4.35 2.83 7.44
C ILE A 502 4.58 1.74 8.49
N ILE A 503 4.41 2.08 9.78
CA ILE A 503 4.50 1.09 10.86
C ILE A 503 3.37 0.06 10.74
N ALA A 504 2.14 0.47 10.43
CA ALA A 504 1.00 -0.43 10.29
C ALA A 504 1.21 -1.46 9.15
N LEU A 505 1.80 -1.05 8.03
CA LEU A 505 2.21 -1.93 6.92
C LEU A 505 3.19 -3.02 7.40
N LEU A 506 4.20 -2.63 8.17
CA LEU A 506 5.34 -3.50 8.51
C LEU A 506 5.13 -4.35 9.78
N ILE A 507 4.28 -3.91 10.72
CA ILE A 507 4.28 -4.45 12.09
C ILE A 507 3.83 -5.92 12.19
N ILE A 508 2.84 -6.35 11.40
CA ILE A 508 2.38 -7.75 11.38
C ILE A 508 3.36 -8.64 10.60
N PRO A 509 3.77 -8.31 9.36
CA PRO A 509 4.81 -9.04 8.64
C PRO A 509 6.12 -9.21 9.42
N ALA A 510 6.64 -8.12 10.02
CA ALA A 510 7.83 -8.18 10.87
C ALA A 510 7.59 -9.00 12.14
N GLY A 511 6.41 -8.86 12.77
CA GLY A 511 6.01 -9.65 13.93
C GLY A 511 5.90 -11.15 13.65
N LEU A 512 5.57 -11.54 12.42
CA LEU A 512 5.50 -12.94 12.00
C LEU A 512 6.86 -13.64 12.02
N CYS A 513 7.96 -12.93 11.76
CA CYS A 513 9.33 -13.47 11.94
C CYS A 513 9.56 -13.93 13.38
N PHE A 514 9.17 -13.10 14.36
CA PHE A 514 9.29 -13.43 15.77
C PHE A 514 8.26 -14.46 16.24
N THR A 515 7.08 -14.49 15.60
CA THR A 515 6.06 -15.53 15.81
C THR A 515 6.62 -16.90 15.42
N PHE A 516 7.21 -17.00 14.23
CA PHE A 516 7.88 -18.20 13.73
C PHE A 516 8.93 -18.69 14.73
N GLY A 517 9.89 -17.83 15.11
CA GLY A 517 10.96 -18.20 16.05
C GLY A 517 10.45 -18.69 17.41
N ARG A 518 9.33 -18.14 17.91
CA ARG A 518 8.70 -18.61 19.15
C ARG A 518 8.00 -19.96 18.98
N MET A 519 7.19 -20.12 17.95
CA MET A 519 6.41 -21.34 17.72
C MET A 519 7.30 -22.55 17.38
N VAL A 520 8.43 -22.34 16.68
CA VAL A 520 9.42 -23.41 16.43
C VAL A 520 10.38 -23.64 17.60
N ARG A 521 10.27 -22.84 18.68
CA ARG A 521 11.08 -22.92 19.90
C ARG A 521 12.56 -22.60 19.71
N ASP A 522 12.91 -21.80 18.70
CA ASP A 522 14.25 -21.22 18.53
C ASP A 522 14.14 -19.76 18.07
N ARG A 523 14.31 -18.83 19.02
CA ARG A 523 14.18 -17.39 18.77
C ARG A 523 15.20 -16.88 17.76
N ARG A 524 16.37 -17.53 17.64
CA ARG A 524 17.44 -17.11 16.74
C ARG A 524 17.02 -17.23 15.28
N GLN A 525 16.14 -18.19 14.96
CA GLN A 525 15.60 -18.35 13.61
C GLN A 525 14.72 -17.15 13.23
N GLY A 526 13.86 -16.69 14.13
CA GLY A 526 13.04 -15.51 13.90
C GLY A 526 13.88 -14.23 13.73
N VAL A 527 14.93 -14.08 14.54
CA VAL A 527 15.89 -12.97 14.41
C VAL A 527 16.64 -13.03 13.07
N ALA A 528 17.05 -14.22 12.63
CA ALA A 528 17.75 -14.39 11.35
C ALA A 528 16.87 -14.02 10.15
N LEU A 529 15.58 -14.40 10.16
CA LEU A 529 14.63 -13.99 9.13
C LEU A 529 14.43 -12.47 9.11
N PHE A 530 14.17 -11.88 10.29
CA PHE A 530 14.01 -10.43 10.42
C PHE A 530 15.24 -9.68 9.92
N ALA A 531 16.45 -10.12 10.31
CA ALA A 531 17.70 -9.50 9.86
C ALA A 531 17.89 -9.61 8.35
N ALA A 532 17.61 -10.77 7.74
CA ALA A 532 17.72 -10.96 6.30
C ALA A 532 16.78 -10.01 5.53
N MET A 533 15.51 -9.93 5.95
CA MET A 533 14.53 -9.03 5.35
C MET A 533 14.92 -7.56 5.54
N MET A 534 15.33 -7.18 6.76
CA MET A 534 15.69 -5.79 7.07
C MET A 534 16.89 -5.30 6.24
N VAL A 535 17.90 -6.16 6.02
CA VAL A 535 19.05 -5.79 5.18
C VAL A 535 18.64 -5.50 3.74
N ILE A 536 17.75 -6.33 3.16
CA ILE A 536 17.25 -6.09 1.80
C ILE A 536 16.39 -4.82 1.78
N PHE A 537 15.46 -4.68 2.73
CA PHE A 537 14.60 -3.51 2.84
C PHE A 537 15.39 -2.20 2.89
N VAL A 538 16.38 -2.10 3.79
CA VAL A 538 17.21 -0.88 3.93
C VAL A 538 18.05 -0.62 2.69
N ALA A 539 18.55 -1.64 2.00
CA ALA A 539 19.34 -1.47 0.78
C ALA A 539 18.50 -0.85 -0.35
N PHE A 540 17.27 -1.35 -0.57
CA PHE A 540 16.39 -0.84 -1.61
C PHE A 540 15.73 0.50 -1.23
N LEU A 541 15.46 0.72 0.07
CA LEU A 541 15.09 2.04 0.56
C LEU A 541 16.19 3.08 0.30
N GLY A 542 17.45 2.74 0.61
CA GLY A 542 18.59 3.62 0.34
C GLY A 542 18.76 3.92 -1.15
N LEU A 543 18.51 2.94 -2.02
CA LEU A 543 18.51 3.16 -3.47
C LEU A 543 17.42 4.15 -3.91
N ALA A 544 16.19 4.00 -3.38
CA ALA A 544 15.09 4.88 -3.72
C ALA A 544 15.35 6.32 -3.24
N ILE A 545 15.80 6.50 -1.99
CA ILE A 545 16.13 7.82 -1.43
C ILE A 545 17.24 8.47 -2.26
N TRP A 546 18.34 7.76 -2.51
CA TRP A 546 19.46 8.30 -3.27
C TRP A 546 19.05 8.75 -4.68
N ALA A 547 18.18 7.98 -5.35
CA ALA A 547 17.72 8.31 -6.68
C ALA A 547 16.77 9.52 -6.68
N GLU A 548 15.78 9.55 -5.77
CA GLU A 548 14.79 10.64 -5.71
C GLU A 548 15.37 11.96 -5.20
N GLU A 549 16.34 11.93 -4.27
CA GLU A 549 17.08 13.12 -3.84
C GLU A 549 17.94 13.72 -4.96
N GLY A 550 18.31 12.93 -5.96
CA GLY A 550 18.99 13.40 -7.17
C GLY A 550 18.14 14.35 -8.02
N GLY A 551 16.81 14.32 -7.86
CA GLY A 551 15.88 15.19 -8.59
C GLY A 551 15.79 14.85 -10.08
N ASN A 552 15.28 15.80 -10.85
CA ASN A 552 15.17 15.73 -12.31
C ASN A 552 16.14 16.74 -12.96
N ALA A 553 17.11 16.24 -13.74
CA ALA A 553 18.11 17.08 -14.41
C ALA A 553 17.46 18.10 -15.37
N VAL A 554 16.41 17.72 -16.10
CA VAL A 554 15.71 18.59 -17.05
C VAL A 554 15.14 19.82 -16.33
N LEU A 555 14.53 19.63 -15.16
CA LEU A 555 13.96 20.74 -14.39
C LEU A 555 15.04 21.67 -13.85
N SER A 556 16.20 21.13 -13.47
CA SER A 556 17.35 21.94 -13.04
C SER A 556 17.85 22.84 -14.17
N ASP A 557 17.92 22.32 -15.40
CA ASP A 557 18.32 23.09 -16.60
C ASP A 557 17.32 24.21 -16.94
N MET A 558 16.06 24.06 -16.55
CA MET A 558 15.01 25.08 -16.70
C MET A 558 15.01 26.14 -15.58
N GLY A 559 15.93 26.06 -14.61
CA GLY A 559 16.04 27.02 -13.50
C GLY A 559 15.22 26.68 -12.25
N VAL A 560 14.71 25.44 -12.16
CA VAL A 560 13.98 24.96 -10.98
C VAL A 560 14.94 24.52 -9.89
N SER A 561 14.78 25.07 -8.69
CA SER A 561 15.54 24.69 -7.50
C SER A 561 14.98 23.41 -6.88
N GLN A 562 15.76 22.34 -6.98
CA GLN A 562 15.49 21.05 -6.33
C GLN A 562 16.42 20.81 -5.12
N ILE A 563 17.06 21.87 -4.63
CA ILE A 563 18.00 21.78 -3.50
C ILE A 563 17.20 21.83 -2.20
N ALA A 564 17.27 20.76 -1.40
CA ALA A 564 16.65 20.74 -0.06
C ALA A 564 17.16 21.89 0.85
N THR A 565 16.29 22.52 1.60
CA THR A 565 16.63 23.52 2.63
C THR A 565 15.68 23.37 3.80
N GLU A 566 15.85 24.12 4.89
CA GLU A 566 14.83 24.15 5.95
C GLU A 566 13.45 24.60 5.44
N MET A 567 13.40 25.34 4.34
CA MET A 567 12.18 25.91 3.76
C MET A 567 11.58 25.09 2.61
N GLN A 568 12.26 24.05 2.12
CA GLN A 568 11.74 23.17 1.05
C GLN A 568 12.40 21.78 1.09
N PRO A 569 11.67 20.69 0.79
CA PRO A 569 12.21 19.33 0.84
C PRO A 569 13.30 19.05 -0.20
N GLY A 570 13.26 19.70 -1.37
CA GLY A 570 14.15 19.39 -2.50
C GLY A 570 13.89 18.02 -3.13
N GLY A 571 14.80 17.60 -4.03
CA GLY A 571 14.69 16.35 -4.78
C GLY A 571 13.54 16.35 -5.80
N ASN A 572 13.16 15.15 -6.25
CA ASN A 572 12.08 14.94 -7.19
C ASN A 572 10.70 15.04 -6.50
N MET A 573 10.08 16.21 -6.59
CA MET A 573 8.76 16.46 -5.99
C MET A 573 7.58 16.11 -6.89
N GLU A 574 7.78 15.79 -8.17
CA GLU A 574 6.68 15.34 -9.04
C GLU A 574 6.05 14.05 -8.48
N GLY A 575 4.73 14.05 -8.33
CA GLY A 575 4.00 12.92 -7.77
C GLY A 575 4.31 12.63 -6.30
N LYS A 576 4.86 13.58 -5.53
CA LYS A 576 5.00 13.51 -4.07
C LYS A 576 4.04 14.47 -3.38
N GLU A 577 3.80 14.29 -2.09
CA GLU A 577 3.04 15.24 -1.25
C GLU A 577 4.00 16.07 -0.39
N LEU A 578 3.76 17.38 -0.28
CA LEU A 578 4.65 18.26 0.48
C LEU A 578 4.60 17.97 1.99
N ARG A 579 3.43 17.56 2.49
CA ARG A 579 3.23 17.11 3.88
C ARG A 579 4.13 15.94 4.30
N PHE A 580 4.71 15.21 3.33
CA PHE A 580 5.62 14.10 3.59
C PHE A 580 7.06 14.41 3.20
N GLY A 581 7.29 15.04 2.05
CA GLY A 581 8.63 15.19 1.47
C GLY A 581 9.14 13.89 0.83
N VAL A 582 10.37 13.93 0.32
CA VAL A 582 10.95 12.84 -0.50
C VAL A 582 11.25 11.59 0.32
N VAL A 583 11.96 11.72 1.45
CA VAL A 583 12.43 10.56 2.23
C VAL A 583 11.27 9.73 2.81
N PRO A 584 10.25 10.32 3.46
CA PRO A 584 9.09 9.56 3.90
C PRO A 584 8.31 8.93 2.75
N SER A 585 8.19 9.60 1.60
CA SER A 585 7.55 9.02 0.40
C SER A 585 8.32 7.80 -0.13
N CYS A 586 9.65 7.86 -0.22
CA CYS A 586 10.48 6.70 -0.58
C CYS A 586 10.36 5.56 0.44
N THR A 587 10.25 5.91 1.73
CA THR A 587 10.07 4.95 2.82
C THR A 587 8.73 4.23 2.71
N PHE A 588 7.66 4.96 2.42
CA PHE A 588 6.34 4.38 2.19
C PHE A 588 6.33 3.50 0.94
N ALA A 589 6.87 3.99 -0.18
CA ALA A 589 7.01 3.21 -1.41
C ALA A 589 7.78 1.90 -1.20
N ALA A 590 8.91 1.91 -0.48
CA ALA A 590 9.63 0.69 -0.14
C ALA A 590 8.83 -0.21 0.82
N ALA A 591 8.15 0.35 1.81
CA ALA A 591 7.34 -0.42 2.75
C ALA A 591 6.18 -1.13 2.04
N THR A 592 5.34 -0.37 1.33
CA THR A 592 4.14 -0.88 0.66
C THR A 592 4.46 -1.91 -0.42
N THR A 593 5.58 -1.76 -1.13
CA THR A 593 6.03 -2.68 -2.18
C THR A 593 6.84 -3.88 -1.68
N SER A 594 7.37 -3.81 -0.46
CA SER A 594 7.99 -4.96 0.20
C SER A 594 6.97 -5.81 0.96
N THR A 595 5.90 -5.21 1.47
CA THR A 595 4.86 -5.89 2.24
C THR A 595 3.67 -6.36 1.41
N SER A 596 3.75 -6.39 0.09
CA SER A 596 2.60 -6.75 -0.77
C SER A 596 1.33 -5.97 -0.41
N CYS A 597 1.47 -4.72 0.04
CA CYS A 597 0.31 -3.95 0.47
C CYS A 597 -0.29 -3.19 -0.69
N GLY A 598 0.47 -2.41 -1.43
CA GLY A 598 -0.04 -1.68 -2.58
C GLY A 598 -0.73 -0.35 -2.29
N ALA A 599 -0.80 0.09 -1.02
CA ALA A 599 -1.13 1.47 -0.69
C ALA A 599 -0.07 2.41 -1.29
N VAL A 600 -0.47 3.55 -1.84
CA VAL A 600 0.45 4.50 -2.50
C VAL A 600 0.23 5.90 -1.92
N ASP A 601 1.26 6.49 -1.31
CA ASP A 601 1.26 7.87 -0.79
C ASP A 601 1.93 8.88 -1.75
N SER A 602 2.54 8.36 -2.81
CA SER A 602 3.35 9.07 -3.79
C SER A 602 3.38 8.28 -5.10
N MET A 603 3.12 8.94 -6.22
CA MET A 603 2.89 8.27 -7.51
C MET A 603 4.17 7.64 -8.05
N HIS A 604 4.24 6.31 -8.07
CA HIS A 604 5.44 5.56 -8.46
C HIS A 604 5.86 5.76 -9.93
N ASP A 605 4.94 6.12 -10.84
CA ASP A 605 5.25 6.46 -12.25
C ASP A 605 6.10 7.74 -12.35
N SER A 606 5.92 8.65 -11.38
CA SER A 606 6.66 9.92 -11.33
C SER A 606 7.98 9.81 -10.57
N TYR A 607 8.37 8.60 -10.15
CA TYR A 607 9.69 8.39 -9.60
C TYR A 607 10.74 8.45 -10.72
N THR A 608 11.96 8.82 -10.35
CA THR A 608 13.12 8.63 -11.22
C THR A 608 13.23 7.15 -11.62
N PRO A 609 13.87 6.82 -12.76
CA PRO A 609 13.93 5.44 -13.23
C PRO A 609 14.50 4.45 -12.20
N LEU A 610 15.53 4.86 -11.44
CA LEU A 610 16.09 4.03 -10.36
C LEU A 610 15.25 4.09 -9.07
N GLY A 611 14.59 5.22 -8.81
CA GLY A 611 13.62 5.36 -7.75
C GLY A 611 12.45 4.37 -7.90
N GLY A 612 11.91 4.24 -9.12
CA GLY A 612 10.85 3.28 -9.47
C GLY A 612 11.33 1.83 -9.65
N LEU A 613 12.61 1.62 -9.99
CA LEU A 613 13.23 0.29 -10.03
C LEU A 613 13.26 -0.37 -8.65
N SER A 614 13.47 0.40 -7.59
CA SER A 614 13.52 -0.10 -6.22
C SER A 614 12.22 -0.81 -5.77
N PRO A 615 11.03 -0.16 -5.81
CA PRO A 615 9.76 -0.82 -5.50
C PRO A 615 9.46 -1.98 -6.46
N LEU A 616 9.79 -1.84 -7.75
CA LEU A 616 9.61 -2.93 -8.72
C LEU A 616 10.40 -4.19 -8.36
N PHE A 617 11.65 -4.05 -7.91
CA PHE A 617 12.45 -5.18 -7.44
C PHE A 617 11.90 -5.81 -6.16
N LEU A 618 11.42 -5.01 -5.22
CA LEU A 618 10.82 -5.51 -3.98
C LEU A 618 9.61 -6.42 -4.27
N ILE A 619 8.77 -6.03 -5.25
CA ILE A 619 7.68 -6.87 -5.77
C ILE A 619 8.24 -8.13 -6.45
N GLN A 620 9.19 -7.96 -7.38
CA GLN A 620 9.74 -9.04 -8.21
C GLN A 620 10.61 -10.06 -7.44
N PHE A 621 11.06 -9.75 -6.23
CA PHE A 621 11.64 -10.74 -5.32
C PHE A 621 10.61 -11.74 -4.78
N GLY A 622 9.33 -11.58 -5.15
CA GLY A 622 8.24 -12.47 -4.79
C GLY A 622 7.62 -12.09 -3.45
N GLU A 623 7.68 -10.81 -3.08
CA GLU A 623 7.07 -10.28 -1.85
C GLU A 623 7.56 -11.01 -0.58
N VAL A 624 8.87 -11.23 -0.50
CA VAL A 624 9.49 -12.00 0.61
C VAL A 624 10.24 -11.14 1.62
N VAL A 625 10.36 -9.83 1.36
CA VAL A 625 11.00 -8.87 2.26
C VAL A 625 9.93 -8.31 3.19
N PHE A 626 9.76 -8.95 4.35
CA PHE A 626 8.54 -8.85 5.19
C PHE A 626 7.31 -9.44 4.48
N GLY A 627 6.94 -8.92 3.32
CA GLY A 627 5.86 -9.42 2.47
C GLY A 627 4.47 -9.26 3.08
N GLY A 628 3.45 -9.72 2.33
CA GLY A 628 2.05 -9.64 2.76
C GLY A 628 1.77 -10.41 4.04
N VAL A 629 0.71 -10.01 4.75
CA VAL A 629 0.28 -10.64 6.02
C VAL A 629 0.13 -12.15 5.84
N GLY A 630 1.13 -12.87 6.34
CA GLY A 630 1.27 -14.31 6.26
C GLY A 630 1.86 -14.86 4.96
N THR A 631 1.48 -14.35 3.79
CA THR A 631 2.05 -14.81 2.51
C THR A 631 3.54 -14.51 2.39
N GLY A 632 3.99 -13.35 2.89
CA GLY A 632 5.40 -12.95 2.90
C GLY A 632 6.30 -13.90 3.67
N LEU A 633 5.94 -14.19 4.93
CA LEU A 633 6.65 -15.19 5.73
C LEU A 633 6.62 -16.56 5.02
N SER A 634 5.49 -16.95 4.44
CA SER A 634 5.36 -18.24 3.77
C SER A 634 6.26 -18.35 2.54
N GLY A 635 6.34 -17.30 1.73
CA GLY A 635 7.27 -17.18 0.59
C GLY A 635 8.73 -17.18 1.05
N MET A 636 9.07 -16.41 2.08
CA MET A 636 10.42 -16.43 2.66
C MET A 636 10.82 -17.83 3.15
N MET A 637 9.89 -18.58 3.77
CA MET A 637 10.18 -19.95 4.19
C MET A 637 10.50 -20.87 3.01
N VAL A 638 9.93 -20.63 1.82
CA VAL A 638 10.27 -21.35 0.59
C VAL A 638 11.70 -21.02 0.16
N PHE A 639 12.10 -19.74 0.18
CA PHE A 639 13.49 -19.33 -0.09
C PHE A 639 14.48 -19.90 0.92
N VAL A 640 14.11 -19.97 2.21
CA VAL A 640 14.92 -20.62 3.26
C VAL A 640 15.16 -22.09 2.93
N ILE A 641 14.11 -22.81 2.52
CA ILE A 641 14.22 -24.24 2.16
C ILE A 641 15.12 -24.42 0.92
N ILE A 642 15.03 -23.53 -0.07
CA ILE A 642 15.90 -23.55 -1.25
C ILE A 642 17.34 -23.20 -0.88
N ALA A 643 17.56 -22.16 -0.07
CA ALA A 643 18.89 -21.76 0.38
C ALA A 643 19.58 -22.91 1.11
N VAL A 644 18.87 -23.59 2.03
CA VAL A 644 19.35 -24.80 2.72
C VAL A 644 19.62 -25.94 1.74
N PHE A 645 18.75 -26.12 0.74
CA PHE A 645 18.93 -27.15 -0.28
C PHE A 645 20.20 -26.94 -1.09
N VAL A 646 20.42 -25.73 -1.59
CA VAL A 646 21.63 -25.38 -2.37
C VAL A 646 22.88 -25.48 -1.48
N SER A 647 22.84 -25.00 -0.22
CA SER A 647 23.96 -25.17 0.71
C SER A 647 24.29 -26.65 0.95
N GLY A 648 23.28 -27.49 1.17
CA GLY A 648 23.47 -28.92 1.38
C GLY A 648 24.09 -29.60 0.17
N LEU A 649 23.65 -29.27 -1.04
CA LEU A 649 24.25 -29.75 -2.29
C LEU A 649 25.73 -29.34 -2.42
N MET A 650 26.06 -28.08 -2.14
CA MET A 650 27.44 -27.57 -2.20
C MET A 650 28.39 -28.28 -1.22
N ILE A 651 27.88 -28.67 -0.04
CA ILE A 651 28.65 -29.39 0.99
C ILE A 651 28.62 -30.92 0.74
N GLY A 652 27.84 -31.40 -0.23
CA GLY A 652 27.67 -32.84 -0.51
C GLY A 652 26.88 -33.59 0.57
N ARG A 653 25.92 -32.93 1.22
CA ARG A 653 25.10 -33.48 2.31
C ARG A 653 23.62 -33.37 2.01
N MET A 654 22.84 -34.30 2.56
CA MET A 654 21.37 -34.25 2.48
C MET A 654 20.84 -33.01 3.22
N PRO A 655 20.20 -32.07 2.51
CA PRO A 655 19.73 -30.82 3.12
C PRO A 655 18.71 -31.06 4.22
N ASP A 656 18.82 -30.30 5.32
CA ASP A 656 17.83 -30.27 6.38
C ASP A 656 17.61 -28.89 6.96
N TYR A 657 16.35 -28.59 7.28
CA TYR A 657 15.95 -27.37 7.97
C TYR A 657 15.21 -27.73 9.25
N LEU A 658 15.68 -27.25 10.41
CA LEU A 658 15.12 -27.56 11.73
C LEU A 658 14.94 -29.09 11.98
N GLY A 659 15.90 -29.88 11.49
CA GLY A 659 15.88 -31.34 11.59
C GLY A 659 14.94 -32.04 10.60
N LYS A 660 14.29 -31.30 9.69
CA LYS A 660 13.46 -31.85 8.61
C LYS A 660 14.31 -32.03 7.36
N LYS A 661 14.42 -33.27 6.88
CA LYS A 661 15.11 -33.55 5.62
C LYS A 661 14.28 -33.04 4.46
N ILE A 662 14.92 -32.32 3.54
CA ILE A 662 14.28 -31.77 2.35
C ILE A 662 14.52 -32.73 1.18
N GLY A 663 13.45 -33.38 0.73
CA GLY A 663 13.50 -34.34 -0.36
C GLY A 663 13.13 -33.73 -1.72
N PRO A 664 13.10 -34.57 -2.77
CA PRO A 664 12.71 -34.13 -4.12
C PRO A 664 11.27 -33.64 -4.22
N TYR A 665 10.37 -34.13 -3.36
CA TYR A 665 8.96 -33.71 -3.38
C TYR A 665 8.80 -32.29 -2.85
N GLU A 666 9.38 -32.00 -1.67
CA GLU A 666 9.38 -30.67 -1.06
C GLU A 666 10.05 -29.66 -1.99
N MET A 667 11.17 -30.04 -2.62
CA MET A 667 11.88 -29.16 -3.53
C MET A 667 11.08 -28.85 -4.80
N LYS A 668 10.38 -29.83 -5.38
CA LYS A 668 9.47 -29.57 -6.51
C LYS A 668 8.39 -28.55 -6.15
N LEU A 669 7.80 -28.65 -4.97
CA LEU A 669 6.81 -27.67 -4.51
C LEU A 669 7.45 -26.28 -4.40
N CYS A 670 8.61 -26.17 -3.75
CA CYS A 670 9.32 -24.90 -3.58
C CYS A 670 9.67 -24.24 -4.92
N THR A 671 10.18 -25.01 -5.88
CA THR A 671 10.51 -24.51 -7.21
C THR A 671 9.27 -24.02 -7.96
N ILE A 672 8.15 -24.75 -7.92
CA ILE A 672 6.91 -24.31 -8.58
C ILE A 672 6.37 -23.03 -7.93
N ILE A 673 6.42 -22.93 -6.60
CA ILE A 673 5.97 -21.73 -5.88
C ILE A 673 6.70 -20.48 -6.36
N ILE A 674 8.03 -20.53 -6.52
CA ILE A 674 8.80 -19.37 -6.98
C ILE A 674 8.58 -19.07 -8.46
N LEU A 675 8.54 -20.11 -9.31
CA LEU A 675 8.43 -19.90 -10.76
C LEU A 675 7.05 -19.42 -11.20
N LEU A 676 6.01 -19.71 -10.43
CA LEU A 676 4.64 -19.39 -10.82
C LEU A 676 4.41 -17.88 -11.05
N PRO A 677 4.67 -16.97 -10.09
CA PRO A 677 4.51 -15.54 -10.32
C PRO A 677 5.41 -15.04 -11.45
N ILE A 678 6.67 -15.51 -11.54
CA ILE A 678 7.60 -15.13 -12.62
C ILE A 678 7.00 -15.41 -14.00
N VAL A 679 6.46 -16.61 -14.20
CA VAL A 679 5.85 -16.99 -15.48
C VAL A 679 4.62 -16.13 -15.78
N ILE A 680 3.78 -15.83 -14.77
CA ILE A 680 2.58 -15.00 -14.95
C ILE A 680 2.97 -13.57 -15.34
N VAL A 681 3.97 -12.98 -14.67
CA VAL A 681 4.44 -11.62 -14.96
C VAL A 681 4.97 -11.53 -16.38
N LEU A 682 5.90 -12.42 -16.75
CA LEU A 682 6.55 -12.37 -18.06
C LEU A 682 5.55 -12.68 -19.20
N ALA A 683 4.66 -13.66 -19.00
CA ALA A 683 3.64 -13.99 -20.00
C ALA A 683 2.58 -12.90 -20.14
N GLY A 684 2.14 -12.30 -19.03
CA GLY A 684 1.17 -11.20 -19.01
C GLY A 684 1.72 -9.95 -19.69
N THR A 685 2.96 -9.57 -19.33
CA THR A 685 3.67 -8.44 -19.96
C THR A 685 3.87 -8.68 -21.45
N ALA A 686 4.32 -9.87 -21.85
CA ALA A 686 4.48 -10.22 -23.26
C ALA A 686 3.15 -10.14 -24.02
N LEU A 687 2.06 -10.67 -23.44
CA LEU A 687 0.73 -10.59 -24.04
C LEU A 687 0.29 -9.13 -24.25
N ALA A 688 0.41 -8.28 -23.23
CA ALA A 688 0.01 -6.88 -23.30
C ALA A 688 0.80 -6.09 -24.35
N VAL A 689 2.11 -6.33 -24.48
CA VAL A 689 2.94 -5.69 -25.51
C VAL A 689 2.63 -6.21 -26.92
N MET A 690 2.10 -7.43 -27.06
CA MET A 690 1.76 -8.02 -28.36
C MET A 690 0.40 -7.58 -28.92
N VAL A 691 -0.54 -7.12 -28.08
CA VAL A 691 -1.88 -6.72 -28.51
C VAL A 691 -2.04 -5.20 -28.61
N PRO A 692 -2.87 -4.67 -29.53
CA PRO A 692 -3.13 -3.23 -29.63
C PRO A 692 -3.72 -2.62 -28.35
N GLU A 693 -4.67 -3.31 -27.72
CA GLU A 693 -5.37 -2.85 -26.53
C GLU A 693 -4.42 -2.70 -25.33
N GLY A 694 -3.42 -3.59 -25.23
CA GLY A 694 -2.40 -3.55 -24.19
C GLY A 694 -1.42 -2.40 -24.39
N ARG A 695 -1.02 -2.12 -25.63
CA ARG A 695 -0.09 -1.02 -25.99
C ARG A 695 -0.72 0.37 -25.96
N ALA A 696 -2.05 0.47 -25.96
CA ALA A 696 -2.76 1.75 -25.94
C ALA A 696 -2.94 2.34 -24.53
N ALA A 697 -2.65 1.56 -23.47
CA ALA A 697 -2.91 1.95 -22.09
C ALA A 697 -1.79 2.73 -21.37
N PRO A 698 -0.49 2.50 -21.63
CA PRO A 698 0.58 3.26 -20.98
C PRO A 698 0.48 4.76 -21.26
N LEU A 699 0.77 5.58 -20.24
CA LEU A 699 0.76 7.03 -20.34
C LEU A 699 2.10 7.56 -20.88
N ASN A 700 3.19 6.99 -20.39
CA ASN A 700 4.53 7.47 -20.65
C ASN A 700 5.09 6.81 -21.93
N PRO A 701 5.80 7.55 -22.80
CA PRO A 701 6.41 6.97 -23.99
C PRO A 701 7.65 6.12 -23.63
N GLY A 702 8.19 5.41 -24.62
CA GLY A 702 9.52 4.80 -24.51
C GLY A 702 9.62 3.63 -23.51
N PRO A 703 10.81 3.43 -22.92
CA PRO A 703 11.06 2.37 -21.92
C PRO A 703 10.20 2.50 -20.66
N HIS A 704 9.82 3.73 -20.28
CA HIS A 704 8.96 3.96 -19.13
C HIS A 704 7.56 3.35 -19.34
N GLY A 705 6.97 3.54 -20.53
CA GLY A 705 5.69 2.90 -20.89
C GLY A 705 5.73 1.37 -20.89
N PHE A 706 6.87 0.77 -21.21
CA PHE A 706 7.06 -0.68 -21.01
C PHE A 706 7.10 -1.05 -19.52
N THR A 707 7.73 -0.20 -18.70
CA THR A 707 7.82 -0.37 -17.25
C THR A 707 6.45 -0.28 -16.59
N GLU A 708 5.57 0.62 -17.04
CA GLU A 708 4.17 0.69 -16.59
C GLU A 708 3.44 -0.65 -16.76
N ILE A 709 3.56 -1.29 -17.93
CA ILE A 709 2.97 -2.61 -18.20
C ILE A 709 3.61 -3.68 -17.30
N LEU A 710 4.94 -3.71 -17.25
CA LEU A 710 5.69 -4.68 -16.45
C LEU A 710 5.33 -4.57 -14.96
N TYR A 711 5.19 -3.34 -14.45
CA TYR A 711 4.82 -3.05 -13.07
C TYR A 711 3.42 -3.54 -12.77
N ALA A 712 2.43 -3.26 -13.62
CA ALA A 712 1.05 -3.71 -13.45
C ALA A 712 0.96 -5.24 -13.32
N PHE A 713 1.64 -6.00 -14.20
CA PHE A 713 1.65 -7.46 -14.10
C PHE A 713 2.50 -7.97 -12.92
N SER A 714 3.62 -7.30 -12.60
CA SER A 714 4.44 -7.63 -11.42
C SER A 714 3.63 -7.52 -10.14
N SER A 715 2.92 -6.40 -9.97
CA SER A 715 2.04 -6.12 -8.84
C SER A 715 0.88 -7.11 -8.77
N ALA A 716 0.13 -7.29 -9.86
CA ALA A 716 -1.03 -8.18 -9.89
C ALA A 716 -0.66 -9.65 -9.61
N ALA A 717 0.41 -10.16 -10.23
CA ALA A 717 0.82 -11.56 -10.08
C ALA A 717 1.40 -11.88 -8.70
N ASN A 718 1.99 -10.89 -8.02
CA ASN A 718 2.51 -11.04 -6.67
C ASN A 718 1.53 -10.59 -5.58
N ASN A 719 0.31 -10.18 -5.98
CA ASN A 719 -0.73 -9.67 -5.09
C ASN A 719 -0.32 -8.42 -4.29
N ASN A 720 0.47 -7.53 -4.90
CA ASN A 720 0.91 -6.30 -4.26
C ASN A 720 -0.21 -5.25 -4.21
N GLY A 721 -0.74 -4.83 -5.36
CA GLY A 721 -1.79 -3.81 -5.44
C GLY A 721 -1.35 -2.46 -5.93
N SER A 722 -0.09 -2.09 -5.70
CA SER A 722 0.45 -0.81 -6.18
C SER A 722 0.41 -0.76 -7.70
N ALA A 723 0.28 0.44 -8.22
CA ALA A 723 0.38 0.73 -9.64
C ALA A 723 1.29 1.94 -9.82
N PHE A 724 1.87 2.05 -11.01
CA PHE A 724 2.40 3.32 -11.49
C PHE A 724 1.26 4.33 -11.66
N ALA A 725 0.06 3.87 -12.04
CA ALA A 725 -1.18 4.64 -12.17
C ALA A 725 -1.29 5.54 -13.42
N GLY A 726 -0.23 5.73 -14.21
CA GLY A 726 -0.36 6.25 -15.58
C GLY A 726 -1.04 5.25 -16.52
N LEU A 727 -0.80 3.95 -16.33
CA LEU A 727 -1.43 2.89 -17.12
C LEU A 727 -2.95 2.87 -16.94
N SER A 728 -3.68 3.13 -18.03
CA SER A 728 -5.15 3.10 -18.05
C SER A 728 -5.69 1.67 -18.00
N ALA A 729 -5.83 1.13 -16.78
CA ALA A 729 -6.22 -0.26 -16.55
C ALA A 729 -7.73 -0.51 -16.53
N GLY A 730 -8.56 0.55 -16.56
CA GLY A 730 -10.04 0.48 -16.56
C GLY A 730 -10.65 -0.06 -17.86
N THR A 731 -9.88 -0.78 -18.67
CA THR A 731 -10.32 -1.39 -19.93
C THR A 731 -10.66 -2.87 -19.73
N PRO A 732 -11.56 -3.45 -20.54
CA PRO A 732 -11.89 -4.87 -20.43
C PRO A 732 -10.68 -5.80 -20.54
N PHE A 733 -9.68 -5.45 -21.37
CA PHE A 733 -8.45 -6.21 -21.51
C PHE A 733 -7.67 -6.28 -20.19
N TYR A 734 -7.31 -5.14 -19.60
CA TYR A 734 -6.53 -5.10 -18.37
C TYR A 734 -7.33 -5.61 -17.17
N ASN A 735 -8.61 -5.25 -17.07
CA ASN A 735 -9.49 -5.76 -16.02
C ASN A 735 -9.49 -7.30 -15.98
N ILE A 736 -9.61 -7.97 -17.13
CA ILE A 736 -9.62 -9.44 -17.19
C ILE A 736 -8.21 -10.02 -17.00
N ALA A 737 -7.21 -9.48 -17.69
CA ALA A 737 -5.84 -10.00 -17.66
C ALA A 737 -5.22 -9.92 -16.25
N LEU A 738 -5.36 -8.78 -15.58
CA LEU A 738 -4.85 -8.58 -14.22
C LEU A 738 -5.65 -9.42 -13.20
N ALA A 739 -6.97 -9.56 -13.37
CA ALA A 739 -7.77 -10.45 -12.51
C ALA A 739 -7.31 -11.91 -12.61
N ILE A 740 -7.00 -12.39 -13.81
CA ILE A 740 -6.43 -13.73 -14.00
C ILE A 740 -5.06 -13.83 -13.33
N ALA A 741 -4.19 -12.83 -13.49
CA ALA A 741 -2.87 -12.80 -12.86
C ALA A 741 -2.98 -12.87 -11.33
N MET A 742 -3.87 -12.09 -10.71
CA MET A 742 -4.12 -12.09 -9.27
C MET A 742 -4.59 -13.45 -8.74
N LEU A 743 -5.55 -14.09 -9.43
CA LEU A 743 -6.07 -15.41 -9.05
C LEU A 743 -4.98 -16.49 -9.13
N LEU A 744 -4.19 -16.48 -10.21
CA LEU A 744 -3.13 -17.45 -10.44
C LEU A 744 -1.93 -17.22 -9.52
N GLY A 745 -1.65 -15.97 -9.15
CA GLY A 745 -0.63 -15.60 -8.17
C GLY A 745 -0.98 -16.07 -6.75
N ARG A 746 -2.24 -15.92 -6.34
CA ARG A 746 -2.68 -16.14 -4.95
C ARG A 746 -2.96 -17.62 -4.62
N TYR A 747 -4.01 -18.18 -5.22
CA TYR A 747 -4.57 -19.44 -4.73
C TYR A 747 -3.72 -20.67 -5.04
N PRO A 748 -3.19 -20.85 -6.26
CA PRO A 748 -2.27 -21.97 -6.53
C PRO A 748 -1.05 -21.93 -5.61
N THR A 749 -0.47 -20.76 -5.38
CA THR A 749 0.66 -20.55 -4.44
C THR A 749 0.30 -20.97 -3.03
N ILE A 750 -0.84 -20.52 -2.49
CA ILE A 750 -1.35 -20.94 -1.18
C ILE A 750 -1.52 -22.46 -1.09
N LEU A 751 -2.10 -23.09 -2.13
CA LEU A 751 -2.32 -24.54 -2.15
C LEU A 751 -0.99 -25.32 -2.11
N LEU A 752 0.01 -24.85 -2.85
CA LEU A 752 1.34 -25.44 -2.85
C LEU A 752 2.05 -25.26 -1.50
N ILE A 753 1.89 -24.11 -0.85
CA ILE A 753 2.40 -23.84 0.51
C ILE A 753 1.74 -24.77 1.54
N LEU A 754 0.42 -24.96 1.48
CA LEU A 754 -0.28 -25.90 2.37
C LEU A 754 0.13 -27.36 2.11
N ALA A 755 0.36 -27.73 0.85
CA ALA A 755 0.90 -29.04 0.50
C ALA A 755 2.32 -29.23 1.08
N LEU A 756 3.16 -28.20 1.01
CA LEU A 756 4.50 -28.19 1.60
C LEU A 756 4.42 -28.32 3.14
N ALA A 757 3.52 -27.58 3.78
CA ALA A 757 3.27 -27.68 5.22
C ALA A 757 2.86 -29.11 5.62
N GLY A 758 1.98 -29.75 4.85
CA GLY A 758 1.57 -31.14 5.05
C GLY A 758 2.72 -32.14 4.88
N ALA A 759 3.57 -31.94 3.87
CA ALA A 759 4.76 -32.77 3.64
C ALA A 759 5.73 -32.68 4.82
N LEU A 760 6.09 -31.46 5.21
CA LEU A 760 7.00 -31.19 6.33
C LEU A 760 6.44 -31.67 7.67
N GLY A 761 5.13 -31.58 7.91
CA GLY A 761 4.48 -32.08 9.13
C GLY A 761 4.67 -33.58 9.33
N THR A 762 4.58 -34.35 8.24
CA THR A 762 4.75 -35.81 8.26
C THR A 762 6.21 -36.26 8.23
N ALA A 763 7.14 -35.38 7.86
CA ALA A 763 8.56 -35.71 7.82
C ALA A 763 9.11 -36.05 9.22
N ARG A 764 9.95 -37.09 9.30
CA ARG A 764 10.65 -37.47 10.54
C ARG A 764 11.70 -36.42 10.89
N ALA A 765 11.75 -36.02 12.16
CA ALA A 765 12.78 -35.13 12.66
C ALA A 765 14.06 -35.91 12.97
N VAL A 766 15.20 -35.41 12.49
CA VAL A 766 16.54 -35.96 12.73
C VAL A 766 17.32 -34.99 13.62
N PRO A 767 18.12 -35.47 14.60
CA PRO A 767 18.99 -34.61 15.39
C PRO A 767 20.00 -33.85 14.51
N PRO A 768 20.46 -32.66 14.94
CA PRO A 768 21.53 -31.95 14.26
C PRO A 768 22.77 -32.84 14.12
N SER A 769 23.36 -32.86 12.94
CA SER A 769 24.61 -33.57 12.66
C SER A 769 25.75 -32.56 12.48
N PRO A 770 27.04 -32.97 12.53
CA PRO A 770 28.15 -32.07 12.19
C PRO A 770 28.07 -31.47 10.78
N GLY A 771 27.27 -32.08 9.89
CA GLY A 771 27.01 -31.57 8.54
C GLY A 771 25.74 -30.72 8.41
N SER A 772 25.03 -30.44 9.51
CA SER A 772 23.86 -29.55 9.51
C SER A 772 24.33 -28.09 9.58
N LEU A 773 23.97 -27.29 8.58
CA LEU A 773 24.36 -25.88 8.50
C LEU A 773 23.56 -25.03 9.52
N PRO A 774 24.21 -24.24 10.39
CA PRO A 774 23.51 -23.37 11.33
C PRO A 774 22.74 -22.23 10.62
N THR A 775 21.42 -22.38 10.49
CA THR A 775 20.53 -21.47 9.72
C THR A 775 20.17 -20.16 10.43
N HIS A 776 20.90 -19.79 11.47
CA HIS A 776 20.70 -18.54 12.22
C HIS A 776 21.99 -17.71 12.35
N THR A 777 23.04 -18.10 11.63
CA THR A 777 24.34 -17.40 11.65
C THR A 777 24.39 -16.32 10.58
N PRO A 778 25.25 -15.30 10.73
CA PRO A 778 25.45 -14.29 9.69
C PRO A 778 25.74 -14.90 8.32
N LEU A 779 26.53 -16.00 8.28
CA LEU A 779 26.81 -16.72 7.03
C LEU A 779 25.53 -17.18 6.32
N PHE A 780 24.59 -17.79 7.03
CA PHE A 780 23.32 -18.20 6.43
C PHE A 780 22.44 -17.02 6.05
N ILE A 781 22.45 -15.95 6.85
CA ILE A 781 21.68 -14.73 6.54
C ILE A 781 22.15 -14.13 5.22
N PHE A 782 23.46 -13.92 5.03
CA PHE A 782 24.01 -13.42 3.77
C PHE A 782 23.80 -14.38 2.61
N TRP A 783 23.87 -15.70 2.86
CA TRP A 783 23.56 -16.70 1.85
C TRP A 783 22.10 -16.64 1.39
N LEU A 784 21.15 -16.52 2.33
CA LEU A 784 19.73 -16.38 2.02
C LEU A 784 19.46 -15.11 1.20
N ILE A 785 20.07 -13.98 1.61
CA ILE A 785 20.01 -12.72 0.86
C ILE A 785 20.53 -12.92 -0.57
N GLY A 786 21.70 -13.55 -0.71
CA GLY A 786 22.31 -13.84 -2.01
C GLY A 786 21.41 -14.68 -2.92
N ILE A 787 20.75 -15.71 -2.37
CA ILE A 787 19.80 -16.55 -3.13
C ILE A 787 18.57 -15.75 -3.59
N ILE A 788 18.01 -14.91 -2.72
CA ILE A 788 16.83 -14.08 -3.06
C ILE A 788 17.19 -13.11 -4.19
N VAL A 789 18.27 -12.33 -4.00
CA VAL A 789 18.71 -11.33 -4.98
C VAL A 789 19.09 -11.99 -6.31
N LEU A 790 19.83 -13.11 -6.28
CA LEU A 790 20.24 -13.79 -7.50
C LEU A 790 19.05 -14.36 -8.27
N LEU A 791 18.10 -15.01 -7.60
CA LEU A 791 16.91 -15.55 -8.27
C LEU A 791 16.04 -14.43 -8.84
N GLY A 792 15.81 -13.35 -8.09
CA GLY A 792 15.07 -12.20 -8.57
C GLY A 792 15.74 -11.53 -9.77
N ALA A 793 17.00 -11.11 -9.60
CA ALA A 793 17.75 -10.42 -10.65
C ALA A 793 17.82 -11.23 -11.93
N LEU A 794 18.16 -12.53 -11.87
CA LEU A 794 18.28 -13.37 -13.07
C LEU A 794 16.94 -13.64 -13.76
N SER A 795 15.84 -13.65 -13.01
CA SER A 795 14.51 -13.93 -13.58
C SER A 795 13.95 -12.75 -14.39
N TYR A 796 14.29 -11.52 -14.00
CA TYR A 796 13.74 -10.30 -14.60
C TYR A 796 14.79 -9.43 -15.31
N PHE A 797 16.07 -9.83 -15.33
CA PHE A 797 17.16 -9.02 -15.90
C PHE A 797 16.84 -8.45 -17.29
N LEU A 798 16.31 -9.28 -18.20
CA LEU A 798 16.02 -8.84 -19.57
C LEU A 798 14.88 -7.81 -19.62
N THR A 799 13.82 -7.99 -18.84
CA THR A 799 12.70 -7.02 -18.81
C THR A 799 13.12 -5.72 -18.12
N LEU A 800 13.91 -5.81 -17.05
CA LEU A 800 14.42 -4.63 -16.35
C LEU A 800 15.43 -3.85 -17.20
N ALA A 801 16.26 -4.55 -17.98
CA ALA A 801 17.14 -3.95 -18.96
C ALA A 801 16.35 -3.15 -20.01
N LEU A 802 15.22 -3.66 -20.48
CA LEU A 802 14.39 -3.00 -21.50
C LEU A 802 13.47 -1.89 -20.97
N GLY A 803 13.27 -1.82 -19.66
CA GLY A 803 12.47 -0.79 -18.99
C GLY A 803 13.34 0.20 -18.22
N PRO A 804 13.33 0.16 -16.88
CA PRO A 804 13.91 1.22 -16.04
C PRO A 804 15.43 1.40 -16.17
N ILE A 805 16.18 0.37 -16.57
CA ILE A 805 17.64 0.49 -16.72
C ILE A 805 17.99 1.29 -17.98
N VAL A 806 17.35 0.99 -19.12
CA VAL A 806 17.57 1.78 -20.34
C VAL A 806 17.01 3.18 -20.19
N ASP A 807 15.88 3.33 -19.50
CA ASP A 807 15.30 4.62 -19.13
C ASP A 807 16.33 5.51 -18.39
N PHE A 808 16.93 4.98 -17.31
CA PHE A 808 18.01 5.64 -16.58
C PHE A 808 19.21 6.04 -17.48
N LEU A 809 19.65 5.13 -18.36
CA LEU A 809 20.77 5.39 -19.26
C LEU A 809 20.45 6.43 -20.34
N MET A 810 19.18 6.52 -20.78
CA MET A 810 18.72 7.52 -21.74
C MET A 810 18.61 8.90 -21.09
N ALA A 811 18.22 8.98 -19.82
CA ALA A 811 18.16 10.21 -19.04
C ALA A 811 19.54 10.81 -18.68
N GLY A 812 20.64 10.33 -19.27
CA GLY A 812 22.00 10.84 -19.04
C GLY A 812 22.78 10.10 -17.95
N GLY A 813 22.17 9.14 -17.26
CA GLY A 813 22.84 8.24 -16.34
C GLY A 813 23.41 8.89 -15.07
N GLY A 814 22.59 9.66 -14.33
CA GLY A 814 22.88 10.13 -12.97
C GLY A 814 23.84 11.31 -12.87
#